data_AF-A0A554XFX7-F1
#
_entry.id   AF-A0A554XFX7-F1
#
_cell.length_a   1.000
_cell.length_b   1.000
_cell.length_c   1.000
_cell.angle_alpha   90.00
_cell.angle_beta   90.00
_cell.angle_gamma   90.00
#
_symmetry.space_group_name_H-M   'P 1'
#
loop_
_entity.id
_entity.type
_entity.pdbx_description
1 polymer ?
#
loop_
_entity_poly.entity_id
_entity_poly.type
_entity_poly.pdbx_seq_one_letter_code
_entity_poly.pdbx_strand_id
1 'polypeptide(L)'
;MEKQVIYRDRQELQAADLNNTQTWADEAQRHLVTDAITPERQFVGLTVSARSATEIEVSPGRLYDGQSGKVYAIEAAQVHSVFAMLPLQDQKWLAVSAFGQEEDTDIQPRDFLIDLQTREVEPEAVAMQRRRVAVVHIAQGLESPTPERPEPPTGYTLLAHVRLSPTGVQEVVLATTRQLPNLFAVDQRLRTAEGWITRAEPRIAHIMSDIAGLGQKIAQTATTEQMLQLAQDMARVKERLEMPDDYAFYGADHFLGNDESDTAHPDYSARAEEGIRPPIVGTQSSALALLNPIDPDASVSAGGLLLPAYDEVARLRMETRRGEITINQYQYQTTSMVQRTLSRQRIRYGETRTYCTNTGFWRQGAFDPITRIYRRGDETWEIDPSDVQNMLSQSGTVRGTRFWLDNYTETYWEAVTNTHTIQGSLLAQTILMAQTGWLTSIELYFTSVSPSGGLTVLLCDAPLGVPDESRVIARANLSASALTGGWLRIPFTDPVMVESGRRYAIVLSSGAPHRVGFTDGTEYTQGILLYRQDGQWLSEGSADRDLMMRLNFARFRSPRTVIQMQPLQLAGGIADIDMLFDGVTPDPTSLVFEYQTGGVWRPITADRDPVFGGAAILPIRAVFIGTSDLMPAVRLTGSQVRVARTGTGFVHISTQRTLSYASSNIRVRLLLEDFDPAAGHTVACQILAGSTAINPSTTRDDIVDGRSRWREYRFAPATPLSSYRIRISGNGVTATAPWHVAERYDLAL
;
A
#
# COMPACT_ATOMS: atom_id res chain seq x y z
N MET A 1 -10.45 -11.83 82.92
CA MET A 1 -11.86 -11.64 83.31
C MET A 1 -12.21 -10.19 83.10
N GLU A 2 -13.23 -9.91 82.29
CA GLU A 2 -13.64 -8.55 81.91
C GLU A 2 -14.60 -7.91 82.92
N LYS A 3 -15.34 -8.75 83.65
CA LYS A 3 -16.28 -8.37 84.72
C LYS A 3 -15.90 -9.13 86.00
N GLN A 4 -16.07 -8.49 87.15
CA GLN A 4 -15.78 -9.08 88.46
C GLN A 4 -16.93 -8.82 89.44
N VAL A 5 -17.33 -9.83 90.19
CA VAL A 5 -18.25 -9.68 91.33
C VAL A 5 -17.44 -9.16 92.51
N ILE A 6 -17.85 -8.02 93.08
CA ILE A 6 -17.18 -7.39 94.21
C ILE A 6 -17.78 -7.93 95.50
N TYR A 7 -16.99 -8.73 96.24
CA TYR A 7 -17.34 -9.18 97.58
C TYR A 7 -16.88 -8.15 98.62
N ARG A 8 -17.78 -7.79 99.55
CA ARG A 8 -17.47 -6.89 100.67
C ARG A 8 -17.57 -7.62 101.99
N ASP A 9 -16.82 -7.15 102.98
CA ASP A 9 -16.90 -7.68 104.33
C ASP A 9 -18.31 -7.45 104.91
N ARG A 10 -18.88 -8.49 105.54
CA ARG A 10 -20.25 -8.56 106.10
C ARG A 10 -21.42 -8.47 105.11
N GLN A 11 -21.21 -8.70 103.82
CA GLN A 11 -22.29 -8.80 102.82
C GLN A 11 -22.94 -10.19 102.82
N GLU A 12 -24.27 -10.25 102.70
CA GLU A 12 -24.99 -11.49 102.41
C GLU A 12 -24.77 -11.90 100.96
N LEU A 13 -24.29 -13.12 100.75
CA LEU A 13 -23.94 -13.63 99.42
C LEU A 13 -25.16 -14.30 98.79
N GLN A 14 -25.59 -13.82 97.62
CA GLN A 14 -26.65 -14.48 96.86
C GLN A 14 -26.07 -15.55 95.94
N ALA A 15 -26.82 -16.63 95.69
CA ALA A 15 -26.39 -17.68 94.75
C ALA A 15 -26.11 -17.13 93.34
N ALA A 16 -26.83 -16.06 92.94
CA ALA A 16 -26.60 -15.36 91.68
C ALA A 16 -25.19 -14.74 91.59
N ASP A 17 -24.60 -14.27 92.70
CA ASP A 17 -23.27 -13.66 92.72
C ASP A 17 -22.18 -14.71 92.39
N LEU A 18 -22.33 -15.92 92.92
CA LEU A 18 -21.44 -17.04 92.61
C LEU A 18 -21.60 -17.53 91.17
N ASN A 19 -22.85 -17.64 90.69
CA ASN A 19 -23.14 -18.02 89.31
C ASN A 19 -22.64 -16.98 88.29
N ASN A 20 -22.75 -15.69 88.62
CA ASN A 20 -22.22 -14.60 87.79
C ASN A 20 -20.70 -14.64 87.72
N THR A 21 -20.02 -14.96 88.82
CA THR A 21 -18.55 -15.13 88.82
C THR A 21 -18.11 -16.22 87.83
N GLN A 22 -18.81 -17.36 87.81
CA GLN A 22 -18.51 -18.45 86.88
C GLN A 22 -18.85 -18.06 85.43
N THR A 23 -20.01 -17.43 85.22
CA THR A 23 -20.48 -17.01 83.89
C THR A 23 -19.54 -15.99 83.27
N TRP A 24 -19.10 -14.98 84.02
CA TRP A 24 -18.19 -13.95 83.51
C TRP A 24 -16.76 -14.47 83.27
N ALA A 25 -16.32 -15.44 84.06
CA ALA A 25 -15.05 -16.13 83.79
C ALA A 25 -15.11 -16.91 82.48
N ASP A 26 -16.22 -17.62 82.25
CA ASP A 26 -16.47 -18.36 81.02
C ASP A 26 -16.63 -17.44 79.79
N GLU A 27 -17.39 -16.34 79.90
CA GLU A 27 -17.52 -15.32 78.85
C GLU A 27 -16.15 -14.77 78.43
N ALA A 28 -15.32 -14.37 79.40
CA ALA A 28 -13.99 -13.83 79.12
C ALA A 28 -13.07 -14.86 78.43
N GLN A 29 -13.20 -16.15 78.78
CA GLN A 29 -12.46 -17.20 78.10
C GLN A 29 -12.97 -17.42 76.67
N ARG A 30 -14.29 -17.33 76.44
CA ARG A 30 -14.87 -17.43 75.10
C ARG A 30 -14.40 -16.30 74.20
N HIS A 31 -14.40 -15.05 74.68
CA HIS A 31 -13.89 -13.89 73.92
C HIS A 31 -12.43 -14.07 73.50
N LEU A 32 -11.59 -14.62 74.38
CA LEU A 32 -10.19 -14.91 74.03
C LEU A 32 -10.10 -15.90 72.85
N VAL A 33 -10.95 -16.93 72.82
CA VAL A 33 -10.96 -17.91 71.73
C VAL A 33 -11.50 -17.30 70.44
N THR A 34 -12.62 -16.57 70.49
CA THR A 34 -13.26 -15.98 69.31
C THR A 34 -12.41 -14.88 68.68
N ASP A 35 -11.80 -14.02 69.50
CA ASP A 35 -11.18 -12.79 69.02
C ASP A 35 -9.70 -12.97 68.68
N ALA A 36 -8.99 -13.81 69.45
CA ALA A 36 -7.52 -13.91 69.35
C ALA A 36 -7.02 -15.23 68.75
N ILE A 37 -7.82 -16.31 68.79
CA ILE A 37 -7.35 -17.65 68.39
C ILE A 37 -7.93 -18.06 67.04
N THR A 38 -9.24 -18.28 66.94
CA THR A 38 -9.88 -18.65 65.67
C THR A 38 -11.40 -18.51 65.73
N PRO A 39 -12.06 -18.03 64.66
CA PRO A 39 -13.52 -18.10 64.51
C PRO A 39 -14.00 -19.47 64.02
N GLU A 40 -13.10 -20.38 63.63
CA GLU A 40 -13.44 -21.70 63.12
C GLU A 40 -13.36 -22.80 64.18
N ARG A 41 -13.94 -23.97 63.89
CA ARG A 41 -13.75 -25.16 64.73
C ARG A 41 -12.39 -25.80 64.45
N GLN A 42 -11.58 -25.92 65.49
CA GLN A 42 -10.23 -26.46 65.43
C GLN A 42 -9.94 -27.36 66.63
N PHE A 43 -8.89 -28.16 66.57
CA PHE A 43 -8.54 -29.07 67.65
C PHE A 43 -7.06 -29.03 68.02
N VAL A 44 -6.76 -29.40 69.26
CA VAL A 44 -5.42 -29.64 69.80
C VAL A 44 -5.42 -31.00 70.48
N GLY A 45 -4.44 -31.85 70.17
CA GLY A 45 -4.47 -33.26 70.57
C GLY A 45 -5.49 -34.01 69.72
N LEU A 46 -6.34 -34.84 70.34
CA LEU A 46 -7.36 -35.66 69.65
C LEU A 46 -6.78 -36.49 68.49
N THR A 47 -5.54 -36.96 68.66
CA THR A 47 -4.84 -37.74 67.65
C THR A 47 -5.51 -39.11 67.57
N VAL A 48 -5.88 -39.50 66.34
CA VAL A 48 -6.44 -40.83 66.07
C VAL A 48 -5.29 -41.78 65.74
N SER A 49 -5.24 -42.91 66.42
CA SER A 49 -4.27 -43.99 66.17
C SER A 49 -4.96 -45.35 66.10
N ALA A 50 -4.34 -46.30 65.39
CA ALA A 50 -4.81 -47.68 65.39
C ALA A 50 -4.29 -48.39 66.65
N ARG A 51 -5.20 -48.90 67.48
CA ARG A 51 -4.84 -49.65 68.70
C ARG A 51 -4.72 -51.14 68.41
N SER A 52 -5.59 -51.66 67.56
CA SER A 52 -5.56 -53.04 67.05
C SER A 52 -6.17 -53.09 65.64
N ALA A 53 -6.25 -54.27 65.04
CA ALA A 53 -6.86 -54.45 63.72
C ALA A 53 -8.34 -54.00 63.68
N THR A 54 -9.03 -53.99 64.82
CA THR A 54 -10.49 -53.74 64.90
C THR A 54 -10.85 -52.60 65.84
N GLU A 55 -9.86 -51.87 66.38
CA GLU A 55 -10.07 -50.77 67.33
C GLU A 55 -9.20 -49.57 66.99
N ILE A 56 -9.81 -48.39 67.04
CA ILE A 56 -9.12 -47.10 66.96
C ILE A 56 -9.17 -46.41 68.32
N GLU A 57 -8.14 -45.64 68.60
CA GLU A 57 -8.02 -44.85 69.83
C GLU A 57 -7.93 -43.37 69.47
N VAL A 58 -8.72 -42.56 70.19
CA VAL A 58 -8.65 -41.09 70.12
C VAL A 58 -8.00 -40.61 71.41
N SER A 59 -6.84 -39.96 71.29
CA SER A 59 -6.10 -39.46 72.45
C SER A 59 -6.85 -38.33 73.16
N PRO A 60 -6.57 -38.08 74.45
CA PRO A 60 -7.04 -36.87 75.11
C PRO A 60 -6.68 -35.61 74.33
N GLY A 61 -7.54 -34.60 74.44
CA GLY A 61 -7.38 -33.37 73.68
C GLY A 61 -8.55 -32.40 73.86
N ARG A 62 -8.48 -31.29 73.15
CA ARG A 62 -9.44 -30.20 73.22
C ARG A 62 -9.94 -29.84 71.83
N LEU A 63 -11.26 -29.69 71.74
CA LEU A 63 -11.96 -29.15 70.58
C LEU A 63 -12.34 -27.70 70.89
N TYR A 64 -11.85 -26.78 70.08
CA TYR A 64 -12.17 -25.36 70.14
C TYR A 64 -13.30 -25.08 69.16
N ASP A 65 -14.42 -24.56 69.66
CA ASP A 65 -15.52 -24.11 68.82
C ASP A 65 -15.44 -22.59 68.64
N GLY A 66 -14.74 -22.15 67.59
CA GLY A 66 -14.49 -20.73 67.33
C GLY A 66 -15.74 -19.88 67.13
N GLN A 67 -16.89 -20.48 66.77
CA GLN A 67 -18.15 -19.73 66.63
C GLN A 67 -18.78 -19.40 67.99
N SER A 68 -18.59 -20.24 69.01
CA SER A 68 -19.16 -20.05 70.35
C SER A 68 -18.13 -19.68 71.42
N GLY A 69 -16.84 -19.74 71.08
CA GLY A 69 -15.70 -19.58 71.98
C GLY A 69 -15.55 -20.72 73.00
N LYS A 70 -16.43 -21.74 72.96
CA LYS A 70 -16.42 -22.83 73.93
C LYS A 70 -15.32 -23.83 73.62
N VAL A 71 -14.72 -24.37 74.68
CA VAL A 71 -13.72 -25.45 74.60
C VAL A 71 -14.32 -26.72 75.19
N TYR A 72 -14.30 -27.79 74.40
CA TYR A 72 -14.77 -29.12 74.78
C TYR A 72 -13.57 -30.05 74.92
N ALA A 73 -13.59 -30.96 75.89
CA ALA A 73 -12.44 -31.82 76.16
C ALA A 73 -12.79 -33.30 76.12
N ILE A 74 -11.81 -34.10 75.67
CA ILE A 74 -11.70 -35.52 75.98
C ILE A 74 -10.56 -35.63 76.99
N GLU A 75 -10.86 -35.98 78.23
CA GLU A 75 -9.86 -36.04 79.31
C GLU A 75 -9.14 -37.39 79.41
N ALA A 76 -9.75 -38.47 78.90
CA ALA A 76 -9.17 -39.81 78.87
C ALA A 76 -9.33 -40.41 77.47
N ALA A 77 -8.36 -41.21 77.04
CA ALA A 77 -8.38 -41.80 75.70
C ALA A 77 -9.66 -42.61 75.48
N GLN A 78 -10.33 -42.39 74.36
CA GLN A 78 -11.54 -43.11 73.99
C GLN A 78 -11.22 -44.17 72.94
N VAL A 79 -11.68 -45.39 73.18
CA VAL A 79 -11.43 -46.54 72.32
C VAL A 79 -12.73 -46.90 71.62
N HIS A 80 -12.71 -46.90 70.30
CA HIS A 80 -13.88 -47.19 69.47
C HIS A 80 -13.63 -48.47 68.68
N SER A 81 -14.57 -49.42 68.79
CA SER A 81 -14.55 -50.62 67.96
C SER A 81 -15.07 -50.30 66.56
N VAL A 82 -14.27 -50.63 65.54
CA VAL A 82 -14.64 -50.52 64.12
C VAL A 82 -14.97 -51.88 63.50
N PHE A 83 -15.09 -52.93 64.31
CA PHE A 83 -15.35 -54.31 63.85
C PHE A 83 -16.65 -54.43 63.04
N ALA A 84 -17.74 -53.87 63.55
CA ALA A 84 -19.03 -53.84 62.85
C ALA A 84 -19.00 -52.98 61.57
N MET A 85 -17.94 -52.19 61.41
CA MET A 85 -17.70 -51.31 60.28
C MET A 85 -16.60 -51.85 59.37
N LEU A 86 -16.28 -53.15 59.34
CA LEU A 86 -15.36 -53.70 58.34
C LEU A 86 -16.05 -53.89 56.97
N PRO A 87 -15.34 -53.71 55.84
CA PRO A 87 -15.86 -54.05 54.51
C PRO A 87 -15.86 -55.57 54.27
N LEU A 88 -16.69 -56.04 53.34
CA LEU A 88 -16.86 -57.48 53.07
C LEU A 88 -15.86 -58.02 52.04
N GLN A 89 -15.53 -57.25 51.00
CA GLN A 89 -14.66 -57.67 49.90
C GLN A 89 -13.54 -56.66 49.58
N ASP A 90 -13.84 -55.36 49.55
CA ASP A 90 -12.91 -54.28 49.13
C ASP A 90 -12.49 -53.38 50.30
N GLN A 91 -12.01 -52.16 50.03
CA GLN A 91 -11.60 -51.18 51.04
C GLN A 91 -12.67 -50.12 51.25
N LYS A 92 -12.67 -49.48 52.42
CA LYS A 92 -13.49 -48.28 52.69
C LYS A 92 -12.84 -47.31 53.64
N TRP A 93 -13.16 -46.02 53.51
CA TRP A 93 -12.72 -44.98 54.43
C TRP A 93 -13.77 -44.68 55.49
N LEU A 94 -13.32 -44.41 56.71
CA LEU A 94 -14.08 -43.82 57.79
C LEU A 94 -13.62 -42.37 57.99
N ALA A 95 -14.56 -41.46 58.25
CA ALA A 95 -14.26 -40.13 58.77
C ALA A 95 -14.50 -40.13 60.28
N VAL A 96 -13.42 -39.97 61.04
CA VAL A 96 -13.47 -39.78 62.49
C VAL A 96 -13.54 -38.29 62.76
N SER A 97 -14.64 -37.85 63.33
CA SER A 97 -14.90 -36.44 63.62
C SER A 97 -15.32 -36.25 65.08
N ALA A 98 -15.20 -35.02 65.58
CA ALA A 98 -15.65 -34.66 66.92
C ALA A 98 -16.57 -33.45 66.91
N PHE A 99 -17.53 -33.43 67.83
CA PHE A 99 -18.41 -32.30 68.10
C PHE A 99 -18.52 -32.06 69.60
N GLY A 100 -18.90 -30.84 69.97
CA GLY A 100 -19.05 -30.46 71.37
C GLY A 100 -20.46 -30.70 71.89
N GLN A 101 -20.56 -31.25 73.10
CA GLN A 101 -21.82 -31.38 73.84
C GLN A 101 -21.61 -30.95 75.30
N GLU A 102 -22.64 -30.35 75.88
CA GLU A 102 -22.69 -30.11 77.33
C GLU A 102 -23.48 -31.22 77.99
N GLU A 103 -22.92 -31.81 79.05
CA GLU A 103 -23.52 -32.86 79.83
C GLU A 103 -23.58 -32.43 81.30
N ASP A 104 -24.75 -32.61 81.91
CA ASP A 104 -24.96 -32.39 83.34
C ASP A 104 -24.69 -33.72 84.05
N THR A 105 -23.64 -33.72 84.87
CA THR A 105 -23.07 -34.87 85.56
C THR A 105 -23.05 -34.61 87.07
N ASP A 106 -22.61 -35.61 87.85
CA ASP A 106 -22.56 -35.53 89.32
C ASP A 106 -23.94 -35.28 89.96
N ILE A 107 -24.88 -36.21 89.72
CA ILE A 107 -26.23 -36.17 90.30
C ILE A 107 -26.14 -36.47 91.79
N GLN A 108 -26.50 -35.50 92.62
CA GLN A 108 -26.50 -35.61 94.07
C GLN A 108 -27.86 -35.16 94.63
N PRO A 109 -28.36 -35.78 95.71
CA PRO A 109 -29.55 -35.26 96.40
C PRO A 109 -29.22 -33.92 97.06
N ARG A 110 -30.07 -32.92 96.81
CA ARG A 110 -30.00 -31.59 97.44
C ARG A 110 -31.37 -31.20 97.99
N ASP A 111 -31.36 -30.63 99.18
CA ASP A 111 -32.58 -30.14 99.82
C ASP A 111 -32.91 -28.74 99.29
N PHE A 112 -34.09 -28.58 98.70
CA PHE A 112 -34.64 -27.31 98.23
C PHE A 112 -35.72 -26.82 99.17
N LEU A 113 -35.77 -25.51 99.40
CA LEU A 113 -36.72 -24.90 100.31
C LEU A 113 -38.00 -24.53 99.54
N ILE A 114 -39.11 -25.21 99.83
CA ILE A 114 -40.38 -25.10 99.07
C ILE A 114 -41.30 -24.00 99.61
N ASP A 115 -41.22 -23.69 100.91
CA ASP A 115 -42.00 -22.64 101.54
C ASP A 115 -41.10 -21.71 102.39
N LEU A 116 -41.05 -20.44 101.98
CA LEU A 116 -40.17 -19.42 102.55
C LEU A 116 -40.56 -19.01 103.98
N GLN A 117 -41.82 -19.21 104.40
CA GLN A 117 -42.30 -18.82 105.73
C GLN A 117 -42.18 -19.95 106.75
N THR A 118 -42.33 -21.21 106.35
CA THR A 118 -42.24 -22.38 107.25
C THR A 118 -40.86 -23.04 107.26
N ARG A 119 -40.00 -22.73 106.27
CA ARG A 119 -38.68 -23.34 106.06
C ARG A 119 -38.72 -24.85 105.79
N GLU A 120 -39.83 -25.33 105.22
CA GLU A 120 -39.96 -26.72 104.80
C GLU A 120 -39.05 -27.00 103.58
N VAL A 121 -38.36 -28.15 103.61
CA VAL A 121 -37.40 -28.54 102.58
C VAL A 121 -37.75 -29.90 101.97
N GLU A 122 -37.56 -30.03 100.66
CA GLU A 122 -37.77 -31.25 99.89
C GLU A 122 -36.45 -31.66 99.18
N PRO A 123 -36.01 -32.93 99.32
CA PRO A 123 -34.83 -33.42 98.63
C PRO A 123 -35.13 -33.70 97.14
N GLU A 124 -34.45 -33.00 96.25
CA GLU A 124 -34.47 -33.27 94.81
C GLU A 124 -33.11 -33.78 94.32
N ALA A 125 -33.13 -34.72 93.37
CA ALA A 125 -31.90 -35.19 92.72
C ALA A 125 -31.51 -34.24 91.61
N VAL A 126 -30.43 -33.47 91.82
CA VAL A 126 -29.97 -32.45 90.87
C VAL A 126 -28.53 -32.68 90.46
N ALA A 127 -28.21 -32.37 89.21
CA ALA A 127 -26.85 -32.43 88.69
C ALA A 127 -26.02 -31.25 89.23
N MET A 128 -24.86 -31.55 89.80
CA MET A 128 -23.99 -30.56 90.45
C MET A 128 -22.85 -30.08 89.54
N GLN A 129 -22.62 -30.72 88.40
CA GLN A 129 -21.53 -30.38 87.49
C GLN A 129 -21.97 -30.38 86.02
N ARG A 130 -21.86 -29.22 85.35
CA ARG A 130 -21.95 -29.15 83.89
C ARG A 130 -20.57 -29.29 83.27
N ARG A 131 -20.40 -30.26 82.36
CA ARG A 131 -19.13 -30.51 81.67
C ARG A 131 -19.29 -30.32 80.17
N ARG A 132 -18.26 -29.72 79.54
CA ARG A 132 -18.11 -29.62 78.08
C ARG A 132 -17.29 -30.78 77.56
N VAL A 133 -17.96 -31.77 76.98
CA VAL A 133 -17.33 -32.99 76.48
C VAL A 133 -17.28 -32.93 74.96
N ALA A 134 -16.14 -33.32 74.40
CA ALA A 134 -16.05 -33.58 72.96
C ALA A 134 -16.43 -35.04 72.70
N VAL A 135 -17.39 -35.25 71.82
CA VAL A 135 -17.92 -36.57 71.47
C VAL A 135 -17.42 -36.97 70.09
N VAL A 136 -16.90 -38.18 69.98
CA VAL A 136 -16.40 -38.73 68.72
C VAL A 136 -17.55 -39.34 67.93
N HIS A 137 -17.60 -39.04 66.64
CA HIS A 137 -18.53 -39.61 65.68
C HIS A 137 -17.75 -40.22 64.51
N ILE A 138 -18.19 -41.39 64.06
CA ILE A 138 -17.55 -42.13 62.97
C ILE A 138 -18.55 -42.24 61.81
N ALA A 139 -18.28 -41.54 60.72
CA ALA A 139 -19.05 -41.65 59.49
C ALA A 139 -18.41 -42.68 58.55
N GLN A 140 -19.22 -43.57 57.98
CA GLN A 140 -18.77 -44.63 57.08
C GLN A 140 -18.88 -44.19 55.62
N GLY A 141 -17.80 -44.39 54.84
CA GLY A 141 -17.81 -44.25 53.38
C GLY A 141 -18.32 -45.50 52.68
N LEU A 142 -18.47 -45.40 51.35
CA LEU A 142 -18.86 -46.52 50.49
C LEU A 142 -17.66 -47.45 50.23
N GLU A 143 -17.95 -48.75 50.15
CA GLU A 143 -16.97 -49.79 49.82
C GLU A 143 -16.67 -49.78 48.31
N SER A 144 -15.39 -49.76 47.95
CA SER A 144 -14.91 -49.71 46.57
C SER A 144 -13.43 -50.13 46.49
N PRO A 145 -12.94 -50.65 45.34
CA PRO A 145 -11.50 -50.88 45.12
C PRO A 145 -10.64 -49.61 45.24
N THR A 146 -11.22 -48.44 44.95
CA THR A 146 -10.60 -47.12 45.16
C THR A 146 -11.57 -46.23 45.95
N PRO A 147 -11.69 -46.41 47.27
CA PRO A 147 -12.70 -45.73 48.06
C PRO A 147 -12.36 -44.24 48.22
N GLU A 148 -13.37 -43.38 48.06
CA GLU A 148 -13.26 -41.95 48.33
C GLU A 148 -13.38 -41.66 49.84
N ARG A 149 -12.77 -40.57 50.29
CA ARG A 149 -12.81 -40.14 51.70
C ARG A 149 -14.16 -39.49 51.99
N PRO A 150 -14.95 -40.00 52.96
CA PRO A 150 -16.21 -39.35 53.34
C PRO A 150 -15.95 -38.00 54.01
N GLU A 151 -16.83 -37.04 53.78
CA GLU A 151 -16.86 -35.77 54.51
C GLU A 151 -17.62 -35.93 55.84
N PRO A 152 -17.20 -35.26 56.92
CA PRO A 152 -17.95 -35.26 58.18
C PRO A 152 -19.27 -34.48 58.02
N PRO A 153 -20.31 -34.80 58.83
CA PRO A 153 -21.55 -34.03 58.83
C PRO A 153 -21.34 -32.56 59.18
N THR A 154 -22.27 -31.70 58.74
CA THR A 154 -22.23 -30.26 59.06
C THR A 154 -22.23 -30.06 60.58
N GLY A 155 -21.26 -29.29 61.08
CA GLY A 155 -21.07 -29.05 62.50
C GLY A 155 -20.10 -30.01 63.20
N TYR A 156 -19.47 -30.93 62.50
CA TYR A 156 -18.45 -31.82 63.06
C TYR A 156 -17.06 -31.41 62.56
N THR A 157 -16.06 -31.50 63.43
CA THR A 157 -14.66 -31.23 63.06
C THR A 157 -13.98 -32.53 62.73
N LEU A 158 -13.48 -32.67 61.50
CA LEU A 158 -12.71 -33.83 61.07
C LEU A 158 -11.40 -33.93 61.88
N LEU A 159 -11.15 -35.12 62.45
CA LEU A 159 -9.90 -35.43 63.16
C LEU A 159 -8.97 -36.28 62.29
N ALA A 160 -9.52 -37.32 61.63
CA ALA A 160 -8.76 -38.21 60.78
C ALA A 160 -9.65 -38.98 59.79
N HIS A 161 -9.04 -39.45 58.71
CA HIS A 161 -9.57 -40.49 57.84
C HIS A 161 -8.89 -41.82 58.13
N VAL A 162 -9.67 -42.87 58.37
CA VAL A 162 -9.16 -44.22 58.68
C VAL A 162 -9.54 -45.16 57.54
N ARG A 163 -8.57 -45.81 56.90
CA ARG A 163 -8.82 -46.80 55.85
C ARG A 163 -8.96 -48.19 56.46
N LEU A 164 -10.05 -48.86 56.10
CA LEU A 164 -10.33 -50.24 56.49
C LEU A 164 -10.20 -51.17 55.30
N SER A 165 -9.68 -52.37 55.58
CA SER A 165 -9.66 -53.55 54.73
C SER A 165 -10.50 -54.66 55.37
N PRO A 166 -10.84 -55.76 54.66
CA PRO A 166 -11.56 -56.88 55.26
C PRO A 166 -10.80 -57.52 56.44
N THR A 167 -9.48 -57.31 56.52
CA THR A 167 -8.61 -57.80 57.59
C THR A 167 -8.44 -56.83 58.77
N GLY A 168 -8.93 -55.59 58.68
CA GLY A 168 -8.79 -54.58 59.73
C GLY A 168 -8.32 -53.20 59.26
N VAL A 169 -7.92 -52.35 60.21
CA VAL A 169 -7.38 -51.00 59.98
C VAL A 169 -6.07 -51.07 59.19
N GLN A 170 -6.05 -50.43 58.02
CA GLN A 170 -4.90 -50.40 57.11
C GLN A 170 -4.04 -49.14 57.27
N GLU A 171 -4.68 -47.98 57.45
CA GLU A 171 -4.01 -46.68 57.50
C GLU A 171 -4.84 -45.65 58.26
N VAL A 172 -4.18 -44.74 58.97
CA VAL A 172 -4.80 -43.57 59.62
C VAL A 172 -4.15 -42.29 59.11
N VAL A 173 -4.93 -41.42 58.47
CA VAL A 173 -4.48 -40.13 57.93
C VAL A 173 -5.10 -39.02 58.76
N LEU A 174 -4.27 -38.27 59.49
CA LEU A 174 -4.72 -37.16 60.34
C LEU A 174 -5.13 -35.93 59.52
N ALA A 175 -6.18 -35.24 59.95
CA ALA A 175 -6.66 -34.01 59.33
C ALA A 175 -5.92 -32.79 59.89
N THR A 176 -4.73 -32.49 59.35
CA THR A 176 -3.88 -31.39 59.83
C THR A 176 -4.42 -29.99 59.54
N THR A 177 -5.37 -29.86 58.60
CA THR A 177 -5.93 -28.56 58.19
C THR A 177 -6.73 -27.85 59.29
N ARG A 178 -7.32 -28.60 60.23
CA ARG A 178 -8.10 -28.06 61.35
C ARG A 178 -7.37 -28.14 62.69
N GLN A 179 -6.08 -28.47 62.67
CA GLN A 179 -5.25 -28.47 63.87
C GLN A 179 -4.86 -27.03 64.21
N LEU A 180 -5.15 -26.60 65.45
CA LEU A 180 -4.81 -25.26 65.91
C LEU A 180 -3.27 -25.17 66.15
N PRO A 181 -2.53 -24.33 65.41
CA PRO A 181 -1.09 -24.19 65.59
C PRO A 181 -0.74 -23.36 66.83
N ASN A 182 0.47 -23.54 67.33
CA ASN A 182 1.01 -22.67 68.37
C ASN A 182 1.37 -21.29 67.80
N LEU A 183 0.78 -20.22 68.36
CA LEU A 183 1.00 -18.83 67.93
C LEU A 183 2.48 -18.42 67.94
N PHE A 184 3.30 -18.94 68.85
CA PHE A 184 4.73 -18.65 68.89
C PHE A 184 5.48 -19.19 67.66
N ALA A 185 5.08 -20.37 67.16
CA ALA A 185 5.66 -20.95 65.95
C ALA A 185 5.24 -20.17 64.69
N VAL A 186 4.06 -19.55 64.70
CA VAL A 186 3.58 -18.68 63.61
C VAL A 186 4.40 -17.39 63.56
N ASP A 187 4.65 -16.74 64.70
CA ASP A 187 5.48 -15.52 64.79
C ASP A 187 6.90 -15.75 64.24
N GLN A 188 7.54 -16.88 64.57
CA GLN A 188 8.87 -17.20 64.06
C GLN A 188 8.92 -17.33 62.52
N ARG A 189 7.87 -17.89 61.91
CA ARG A 189 7.76 -17.99 60.45
C ARG A 189 7.57 -16.61 59.81
N LEU A 190 6.77 -15.75 60.42
CA LEU A 190 6.53 -14.40 59.93
C LEU A 190 7.81 -13.55 59.95
N ARG A 191 8.57 -13.55 61.06
CA ARG A 191 9.86 -12.86 61.15
C ARG A 191 10.87 -13.30 60.10
N THR A 192 10.85 -14.58 59.74
CA THR A 192 11.73 -15.12 58.69
C THR A 192 11.35 -14.56 57.31
N ALA A 193 10.06 -14.44 57.02
CA ALA A 193 9.56 -13.86 55.78
C ALA A 193 9.83 -12.34 55.70
N GLU A 194 9.58 -11.60 56.78
CA GLU A 194 9.88 -10.17 56.87
C GLU A 194 11.38 -9.90 56.67
N GLY A 195 12.25 -10.71 57.27
CA GLY A 195 13.69 -10.61 57.09
C GLY A 195 14.17 -10.90 55.65
N TRP A 196 13.39 -11.57 54.81
CA TRP A 196 13.67 -11.71 53.38
C TRP A 196 13.31 -10.43 52.62
N ILE A 197 12.15 -9.84 52.92
CA ILE A 197 11.65 -8.61 52.29
C ILE A 197 12.67 -7.47 52.47
N THR A 198 13.14 -7.24 53.70
CA THR A 198 14.13 -6.20 54.01
C THR A 198 15.46 -6.37 53.25
N ARG A 199 15.83 -7.61 52.89
CA ARG A 199 17.07 -7.89 52.14
C ARG A 199 16.88 -7.84 50.62
N ALA A 200 15.68 -8.06 50.11
CA ALA A 200 15.37 -8.09 48.68
C ALA A 200 15.13 -6.67 48.12
N GLU A 201 14.50 -5.80 48.90
CA GLU A 201 14.06 -4.46 48.48
C GLU A 201 15.19 -3.56 47.93
N PRO A 202 16.39 -3.48 48.55
CA PRO A 202 17.49 -2.67 48.02
C PRO A 202 18.06 -3.21 46.70
N ARG A 203 18.00 -4.53 46.48
CA ARG A 203 18.53 -5.19 45.27
C ARG A 203 17.62 -4.95 44.06
N ILE A 204 16.32 -4.93 44.29
CA ILE A 204 15.31 -4.65 43.24
C ILE A 204 15.39 -3.18 42.81
N ALA A 205 15.56 -2.25 43.76
CA ALA A 205 15.74 -0.83 43.45
C ALA A 205 16.97 -0.57 42.56
N HIS A 206 18.07 -1.29 42.78
CA HIS A 206 19.29 -1.18 41.97
C HIS A 206 19.09 -1.68 40.53
N ILE A 207 18.39 -2.80 40.35
CA ILE A 207 18.09 -3.37 39.02
C ILE A 207 17.24 -2.41 38.19
N MET A 208 16.28 -1.69 38.80
CA MET A 208 15.49 -0.69 38.07
C MET A 208 16.35 0.47 37.55
N SER A 209 17.34 0.91 38.32
CA SER A 209 18.31 1.94 37.89
C SER A 209 19.20 1.44 36.74
N ASP A 210 19.66 0.18 36.82
CA ASP A 210 20.50 -0.42 35.77
C ASP A 210 19.71 -0.65 34.47
N ILE A 211 18.44 -1.05 34.56
CA ILE A 211 17.54 -1.18 33.41
C ILE A 211 17.27 0.19 32.76
N ALA A 212 17.09 1.25 33.55
CA ALA A 212 16.94 2.60 33.02
C ALA A 212 18.22 3.06 32.28
N GLY A 213 19.39 2.77 32.84
CA GLY A 213 20.68 3.03 32.18
C GLY A 213 20.89 2.23 30.90
N LEU A 214 20.46 0.96 30.87
CA LEU A 214 20.52 0.11 29.68
C LEU A 214 19.54 0.59 28.60
N GLY A 215 18.31 0.96 28.99
CA GLY A 215 17.29 1.51 28.10
C GLY A 215 17.75 2.81 27.43
N GLN A 216 18.45 3.68 28.16
CA GLN A 216 19.01 4.91 27.60
C GLN A 216 20.15 4.63 26.60
N LYS A 217 21.01 3.63 26.85
CA LYS A 217 22.05 3.20 25.90
C LYS A 217 21.48 2.54 24.64
N ILE A 218 20.43 1.73 24.78
CA ILE A 218 19.74 1.11 23.65
C ILE A 218 19.02 2.18 22.80
N ALA A 219 18.42 3.20 23.44
CA ALA A 219 17.80 4.32 22.73
C ALA A 219 18.81 5.24 22.00
N GLN A 220 20.08 5.24 22.43
CA GLN A 220 21.15 6.02 21.82
C GLN A 220 21.97 5.26 20.77
N THR A 221 21.78 3.95 20.65
CA THR A 221 22.49 3.13 19.66
C THR A 221 21.60 2.91 18.45
N ALA A 222 22.07 3.28 17.25
CA ALA A 222 21.34 2.99 16.03
C ALA A 222 21.21 1.47 15.87
N THR A 223 19.96 0.99 15.80
CA THR A 223 19.70 -0.43 15.50
C THR A 223 20.15 -0.75 14.07
N THR A 224 20.48 -2.01 13.79
CA THR A 224 20.86 -2.44 12.43
C THR A 224 19.76 -2.16 11.40
N GLU A 225 18.49 -2.12 11.83
CA GLU A 225 17.35 -1.74 11.00
C GLU A 225 17.35 -0.24 10.68
N GLN A 226 17.65 0.63 11.65
CA GLN A 226 17.83 2.07 11.40
C GLN A 226 19.05 2.37 10.52
N MET A 227 20.16 1.64 10.68
CA MET A 227 21.29 1.75 9.75
C MET A 227 20.93 1.26 8.34
N LEU A 228 20.09 0.22 8.21
CA LEU A 228 19.60 -0.25 6.92
C LEU A 228 18.70 0.80 6.25
N GLN A 229 17.81 1.44 7.01
CA GLN A 229 16.97 2.54 6.52
C GLN A 229 17.81 3.74 6.11
N LEU A 230 18.80 4.13 6.92
CA LEU A 230 19.71 5.22 6.57
C LEU A 230 20.54 4.89 5.32
N ALA A 231 20.99 3.64 5.16
CA ALA A 231 21.69 3.20 3.96
C ALA A 231 20.77 3.15 2.73
N GLN A 232 19.49 2.83 2.89
CA GLN A 232 18.48 2.92 1.82
C GLN A 232 18.21 4.37 1.41
N ASP A 233 18.02 5.25 2.40
CA ASP A 233 17.80 6.67 2.13
C ASP A 233 19.04 7.31 1.49
N MET A 234 20.25 6.92 1.92
CA MET A 234 21.49 7.37 1.30
C MET A 234 21.66 6.80 -0.11
N ALA A 235 21.29 5.55 -0.36
CA ALA A 235 21.27 5.00 -1.72
C ALA A 235 20.32 5.79 -2.64
N ARG A 236 19.11 6.11 -2.15
CA ARG A 236 18.16 6.96 -2.89
C ARG A 236 18.67 8.37 -3.12
N VAL A 237 19.37 8.95 -2.15
CA VAL A 237 20.01 10.26 -2.30
C VAL A 237 21.13 10.22 -3.32
N LYS A 238 21.96 9.16 -3.34
CA LYS A 238 23.02 9.00 -4.34
C LYS A 238 22.48 8.83 -5.75
N GLU A 239 21.48 7.97 -5.90
CA GLU A 239 20.79 7.78 -7.18
C GLU A 239 20.17 9.11 -7.65
N ARG A 240 19.55 9.85 -6.72
CA ARG A 240 19.04 11.20 -7.00
C ARG A 240 20.12 12.21 -7.38
N LEU A 241 21.37 12.02 -6.95
CA LEU A 241 22.49 12.91 -7.20
C LEU A 241 23.43 12.40 -8.30
N GLU A 242 23.08 11.31 -9.00
CA GLU A 242 23.91 10.65 -10.04
C GLU A 242 25.34 10.35 -9.58
N MET A 243 25.53 10.05 -8.29
CA MET A 243 26.86 9.68 -7.79
C MET A 243 27.17 8.25 -8.23
N PRO A 244 28.34 7.98 -8.85
CA PRO A 244 28.72 6.63 -9.23
C PRO A 244 28.64 5.66 -8.04
N ASP A 245 28.00 4.51 -8.28
CA ASP A 245 27.84 3.45 -7.28
C ASP A 245 29.14 2.66 -7.01
N ASP A 246 30.18 2.96 -7.78
CA ASP A 246 31.53 2.43 -7.58
C ASP A 246 32.02 2.77 -6.16
N TYR A 247 32.54 1.74 -5.49
CA TYR A 247 33.15 1.84 -4.16
C TYR A 247 32.19 2.12 -2.98
N ALA A 248 30.87 1.93 -3.18
CA ALA A 248 29.87 2.02 -2.12
C ALA A 248 29.32 0.64 -1.68
N PHE A 249 28.98 0.50 -0.39
CA PHE A 249 28.40 -0.73 0.16
C PHE A 249 26.91 -0.91 -0.15
N TYR A 250 26.21 0.14 -0.58
CA TYR A 250 24.80 0.15 -0.97
C TYR A 250 24.61 0.63 -2.42
N GLY A 251 23.61 0.09 -3.13
CA GLY A 251 23.17 0.51 -4.47
C GLY A 251 21.64 0.34 -4.63
N ALA A 252 21.03 1.08 -5.56
CA ALA A 252 19.59 1.03 -5.80
C ALA A 252 19.25 1.24 -7.29
N ASP A 253 18.28 0.47 -7.80
CA ASP A 253 17.82 0.54 -9.18
C ASP A 253 16.30 0.69 -9.24
N HIS A 254 15.81 1.71 -9.94
CA HIS A 254 14.39 1.96 -10.14
C HIS A 254 13.87 1.47 -11.51
N PHE A 255 14.72 0.84 -12.32
CA PHE A 255 14.41 0.21 -13.61
C PHE A 255 13.66 1.13 -14.60
N LEU A 256 14.03 2.41 -14.61
CA LEU A 256 13.51 3.40 -15.57
C LEU A 256 14.16 3.25 -16.96
N GLY A 257 15.38 2.72 -17.00
CA GLY A 257 16.15 2.43 -18.21
C GLY A 257 16.95 1.13 -18.08
N ASN A 258 17.81 0.88 -19.06
CA ASN A 258 18.64 -0.32 -19.12
C ASN A 258 20.05 -0.12 -18.50
N ASP A 259 20.33 1.03 -17.89
CA ASP A 259 21.69 1.46 -17.55
C ASP A 259 22.38 0.51 -16.54
N GLU A 260 21.62 -0.09 -15.62
CA GLU A 260 22.10 -1.12 -14.68
C GLU A 260 21.71 -2.56 -15.07
N SER A 261 21.22 -2.75 -16.29
CA SER A 261 20.82 -4.05 -16.83
C SER A 261 21.85 -4.56 -17.82
N ASP A 262 22.49 -5.71 -17.55
CA ASP A 262 23.38 -6.33 -18.54
C ASP A 262 22.56 -7.10 -19.58
N THR A 263 22.04 -6.35 -20.54
CA THR A 263 21.25 -6.87 -21.68
C THR A 263 22.07 -7.75 -22.64
N ALA A 264 23.41 -7.73 -22.55
CA ALA A 264 24.29 -8.56 -23.39
C ALA A 264 24.59 -9.94 -22.77
N HIS A 265 24.25 -10.14 -21.49
CA HIS A 265 24.45 -11.43 -20.83
C HIS A 265 23.57 -12.53 -21.47
N PRO A 266 24.09 -13.73 -21.79
CA PRO A 266 23.35 -14.77 -22.51
C PRO A 266 22.03 -15.22 -21.84
N ASP A 267 21.99 -15.21 -20.51
CA ASP A 267 20.80 -15.57 -19.73
C ASP A 267 19.80 -14.40 -19.55
N TYR A 268 20.12 -13.19 -20.02
CA TYR A 268 19.24 -12.03 -19.88
C TYR A 268 18.00 -12.21 -20.76
N SER A 269 16.83 -12.14 -20.13
CA SER A 269 15.54 -12.34 -20.76
C SER A 269 14.48 -11.52 -20.02
N ALA A 270 14.56 -10.19 -20.11
CA ALA A 270 13.63 -9.26 -19.48
C ALA A 270 13.51 -7.97 -20.30
N ARG A 271 12.56 -7.11 -19.93
CA ARG A 271 12.54 -5.70 -20.33
C ARG A 271 12.52 -4.82 -19.08
N ALA A 272 13.34 -3.76 -19.05
CA ALA A 272 13.27 -2.71 -18.04
C ALA A 272 12.50 -1.53 -18.63
N GLU A 273 11.21 -1.46 -18.32
CA GLU A 273 10.31 -0.37 -18.75
C GLU A 273 9.41 -0.03 -17.57
N GLU A 274 9.90 0.86 -16.69
CA GLU A 274 9.25 1.18 -15.41
C GLU A 274 9.07 -0.10 -14.56
N GLY A 275 10.19 -0.75 -14.28
CA GLY A 275 10.27 -2.06 -13.61
C GLY A 275 10.70 -3.21 -14.52
N ILE A 276 11.15 -4.31 -13.91
CA ILE A 276 11.49 -5.55 -14.60
C ILE A 276 10.21 -6.29 -14.99
N ARG A 277 10.06 -6.55 -16.29
CA ARG A 277 8.90 -7.24 -16.87
C ARG A 277 9.33 -8.39 -17.79
N PRO A 278 8.42 -9.32 -18.11
CA PRO A 278 8.67 -10.34 -19.13
C PRO A 278 9.16 -9.76 -20.45
N PRO A 279 10.07 -10.47 -21.15
CA PRO A 279 10.55 -10.05 -22.44
C PRO A 279 9.42 -10.13 -23.48
N ILE A 280 9.58 -9.37 -24.56
CA ILE A 280 8.70 -9.49 -25.72
C ILE A 280 9.13 -10.72 -26.53
N VAL A 281 8.27 -11.71 -26.63
CA VAL A 281 8.53 -13.01 -27.32
C VAL A 281 8.06 -12.99 -28.78
N GLY A 282 7.27 -11.99 -29.15
CA GLY A 282 6.78 -11.79 -30.51
C GLY A 282 6.37 -10.34 -30.69
N THR A 283 6.71 -9.75 -31.82
CA THR A 283 6.35 -8.37 -32.14
C THR A 283 6.06 -8.25 -33.62
N GLN A 284 5.11 -7.38 -33.96
CA GLN A 284 4.83 -6.99 -35.33
C GLN A 284 4.56 -5.49 -35.35
N SER A 285 5.12 -4.81 -36.35
CA SER A 285 4.94 -3.37 -36.56
C SER A 285 4.24 -3.13 -37.89
N SER A 286 3.27 -2.24 -37.89
CA SER A 286 2.52 -1.79 -39.07
C SER A 286 2.17 -0.32 -38.96
N ALA A 287 1.95 0.37 -40.08
CA ALA A 287 1.37 1.72 -40.04
C ALA A 287 -0.16 1.66 -39.86
N LEU A 288 -0.76 2.70 -39.29
CA LEU A 288 -2.21 2.90 -39.37
C LEU A 288 -2.58 3.11 -40.84
N ALA A 289 -3.58 2.37 -41.30
CA ALA A 289 -4.10 2.49 -42.66
C ALA A 289 -5.59 2.19 -42.66
N LEU A 290 -6.32 2.79 -43.60
CA LEU A 290 -7.74 2.53 -43.78
C LEU A 290 -7.97 1.09 -44.27
N LEU A 291 -9.04 0.46 -43.78
CA LEU A 291 -9.48 -0.83 -44.31
C LEU A 291 -9.90 -0.69 -45.77
N ASN A 292 -10.73 0.32 -46.04
CA ASN A 292 -11.15 0.74 -47.37
C ASN A 292 -10.49 2.10 -47.71
N PRO A 293 -9.54 2.16 -48.66
CA PRO A 293 -8.90 3.42 -49.04
C PRO A 293 -9.85 4.50 -49.60
N ILE A 294 -11.05 4.11 -50.06
CA ILE A 294 -12.07 5.01 -50.64
C ILE A 294 -13.31 5.09 -49.74
N ASP A 295 -13.14 5.00 -48.43
CA ASP A 295 -14.24 5.17 -47.47
C ASP A 295 -14.88 6.57 -47.61
N PRO A 296 -16.18 6.68 -47.93
CA PRO A 296 -16.84 7.97 -48.15
C PRO A 296 -16.93 8.85 -46.89
N ASP A 297 -16.74 8.26 -45.71
CA ASP A 297 -16.77 8.95 -44.42
C ASP A 297 -15.38 9.46 -44.00
N ALA A 298 -14.33 9.16 -44.76
CA ALA A 298 -12.95 9.56 -44.53
C ALA A 298 -12.45 10.56 -45.60
N SER A 299 -11.65 11.53 -45.17
CA SER A 299 -10.89 12.41 -46.04
C SER A 299 -9.41 12.33 -45.67
N VAL A 300 -8.59 11.82 -46.59
CA VAL A 300 -7.14 11.69 -46.40
C VAL A 300 -6.43 12.71 -47.29
N SER A 301 -5.64 13.59 -46.68
CA SER A 301 -4.85 14.59 -47.39
C SER A 301 -3.66 13.98 -48.13
N ALA A 302 -3.01 14.76 -48.99
CA ALA A 302 -1.83 14.31 -49.72
C ALA A 302 -0.65 13.96 -48.80
N GLY A 303 -0.52 14.62 -47.64
CA GLY A 303 0.48 14.29 -46.61
C GLY A 303 0.07 13.16 -45.66
N GLY A 304 -1.12 12.55 -45.87
CA GLY A 304 -1.60 11.40 -45.11
C GLY A 304 -2.32 11.74 -43.81
N LEU A 305 -2.77 12.98 -43.62
CA LEU A 305 -3.62 13.38 -42.51
C LEU A 305 -5.05 12.91 -42.76
N LEU A 306 -5.60 12.10 -41.85
CA LEU A 306 -6.97 11.64 -41.86
C LEU A 306 -7.86 12.56 -41.02
N LEU A 307 -8.95 12.99 -41.66
CA LEU A 307 -10.07 13.71 -41.09
C LEU A 307 -11.38 12.99 -41.45
N PRO A 308 -12.47 13.14 -40.67
CA PRO A 308 -13.80 12.79 -41.13
C PRO A 308 -14.16 13.57 -42.41
N ALA A 309 -15.02 12.99 -43.25
CA ALA A 309 -15.46 13.64 -44.48
C ALA A 309 -16.04 15.04 -44.23
N TYR A 310 -15.60 16.01 -45.03
CA TYR A 310 -15.93 17.41 -44.89
C TYR A 310 -16.17 18.06 -46.25
N ASP A 311 -16.89 19.18 -46.22
CA ASP A 311 -17.04 20.11 -47.34
C ASP A 311 -16.29 21.41 -47.01
N GLU A 312 -15.72 22.06 -48.01
CA GLU A 312 -14.92 23.27 -47.82
C GLU A 312 -15.81 24.53 -47.83
N VAL A 313 -15.62 25.41 -46.83
CA VAL A 313 -16.41 26.65 -46.67
C VAL A 313 -15.52 27.84 -46.34
N ALA A 314 -15.66 28.93 -47.10
CA ALA A 314 -14.97 30.20 -46.83
C ALA A 314 -15.56 30.90 -45.58
N ARG A 315 -14.75 31.05 -44.51
CA ARG A 315 -15.13 31.69 -43.24
C ARG A 315 -14.68 33.16 -43.13
N LEU A 316 -13.47 33.48 -43.57
CA LEU A 316 -13.00 34.87 -43.69
C LEU A 316 -13.01 35.26 -45.17
N ARG A 317 -13.51 36.44 -45.49
CA ARG A 317 -13.64 36.93 -46.88
C ARG A 317 -13.32 38.42 -46.95
N MET A 318 -12.36 38.77 -47.80
CA MET A 318 -11.90 40.13 -48.04
C MET A 318 -11.95 40.36 -49.55
N GLU A 319 -13.11 40.79 -50.05
CA GLU A 319 -13.47 40.66 -51.47
C GLU A 319 -13.53 42.00 -52.21
N THR A 320 -13.58 43.13 -51.50
CA THR A 320 -13.73 44.43 -52.14
C THR A 320 -12.39 44.90 -52.71
N ARG A 321 -12.30 44.95 -54.04
CA ARG A 321 -11.08 45.44 -54.69
C ARG A 321 -10.99 46.97 -54.63
N ARG A 322 -9.83 47.47 -54.19
CA ARG A 322 -9.48 48.90 -54.21
C ARG A 322 -8.26 49.20 -55.05
N GLY A 323 -7.28 48.30 -55.08
CA GLY A 323 -6.12 48.45 -55.94
C GLY A 323 -5.33 47.17 -56.12
N GLU A 324 -4.04 47.31 -56.43
CA GLU A 324 -3.09 46.22 -56.58
C GLU A 324 -1.71 46.57 -56.02
N ILE A 325 -0.98 45.55 -55.58
CA ILE A 325 0.38 45.63 -55.05
C ILE A 325 1.24 44.57 -55.75
N THR A 326 2.47 44.91 -56.09
CA THR A 326 3.39 43.97 -56.78
C THR A 326 4.35 43.36 -55.76
N ILE A 327 4.44 42.03 -55.71
CA ILE A 327 5.22 41.32 -54.68
C ILE A 327 6.72 41.66 -54.76
N ASN A 328 7.28 41.74 -55.97
CA ASN A 328 8.73 41.96 -56.17
C ASN A 328 9.19 43.43 -56.11
N GLN A 329 8.32 44.36 -55.69
CA GLN A 329 8.72 45.76 -55.47
C GLN A 329 9.59 45.93 -54.22
N TYR A 330 9.58 44.94 -53.33
CA TYR A 330 10.34 44.93 -52.08
C TYR A 330 11.69 44.19 -52.25
N GLN A 331 12.59 44.38 -51.30
CA GLN A 331 13.96 43.84 -51.36
C GLN A 331 13.94 42.31 -51.53
N TYR A 332 14.70 41.83 -52.52
CA TYR A 332 14.91 40.41 -52.75
C TYR A 332 15.88 39.85 -51.70
N GLN A 333 15.49 38.79 -50.98
CA GLN A 333 16.31 38.22 -49.92
C GLN A 333 16.26 36.69 -49.93
N THR A 334 17.31 36.08 -49.38
CA THR A 334 17.35 34.64 -49.08
C THR A 334 17.06 34.47 -47.60
N THR A 335 16.00 33.74 -47.27
CA THR A 335 15.54 33.53 -45.89
C THR A 335 15.47 32.05 -45.57
N SER A 336 16.01 31.66 -44.42
CA SER A 336 15.83 30.32 -43.86
C SER A 336 14.57 30.31 -43.00
N MET A 337 13.64 29.40 -43.29
CA MET A 337 12.41 29.22 -42.53
C MET A 337 12.33 27.82 -41.96
N VAL A 338 11.81 27.72 -40.75
CA VAL A 338 11.69 26.45 -40.01
C VAL A 338 10.22 26.06 -39.94
N GLN A 339 9.87 24.96 -40.61
CA GLN A 339 8.52 24.42 -40.59
C GLN A 339 8.35 23.41 -39.45
N ARG A 340 7.42 23.70 -38.55
CA ARG A 340 6.99 22.80 -37.46
C ARG A 340 6.08 21.71 -38.00
N THR A 341 6.13 20.55 -37.35
CA THR A 341 5.26 19.42 -37.66
C THR A 341 4.15 19.28 -36.62
N LEU A 342 3.08 18.58 -36.99
CA LEU A 342 1.99 18.27 -36.05
C LEU A 342 2.55 17.44 -34.89
N SER A 343 2.09 17.70 -33.68
CA SER A 343 2.59 17.01 -32.50
C SER A 343 2.24 15.52 -32.47
N ARG A 344 3.08 14.75 -31.76
CA ARG A 344 2.95 13.30 -31.60
C ARG A 344 2.09 12.93 -30.40
N GLN A 345 1.36 11.83 -30.55
CA GLN A 345 0.63 11.17 -29.49
C GLN A 345 1.02 9.68 -29.46
N ARG A 346 1.22 9.14 -28.27
CA ARG A 346 1.49 7.71 -28.05
C ARG A 346 0.46 7.11 -27.11
N ILE A 347 -0.19 6.05 -27.56
CA ILE A 347 -1.16 5.27 -26.78
C ILE A 347 -0.60 3.87 -26.59
N ARG A 348 -0.37 3.48 -25.34
CA ARG A 348 0.09 2.14 -24.96
C ARG A 348 -0.98 1.45 -24.13
N TYR A 349 -1.45 0.31 -24.59
CA TYR A 349 -2.59 -0.39 -24.01
C TYR A 349 -2.36 -1.91 -24.03
N GLY A 350 -2.27 -2.53 -22.85
CA GLY A 350 -1.83 -3.92 -22.75
C GLY A 350 -2.26 -4.65 -21.48
N GLU A 351 -2.63 -5.93 -21.60
CA GLU A 351 -3.10 -6.77 -20.49
C GLU A 351 -2.03 -7.00 -19.43
N THR A 352 -0.76 -7.02 -19.85
CA THR A 352 0.41 -7.26 -18.98
C THR A 352 1.11 -5.98 -18.50
N ARG A 353 0.55 -4.80 -18.79
CA ARG A 353 1.08 -3.51 -18.32
C ARG A 353 0.48 -3.16 -16.96
N THR A 354 1.30 -3.22 -15.91
CA THR A 354 0.97 -2.71 -14.58
C THR A 354 1.52 -1.31 -14.39
N TYR A 355 0.82 -0.45 -13.65
CA TYR A 355 1.36 0.84 -13.23
C TYR A 355 2.53 0.62 -12.27
N CYS A 356 3.63 1.35 -12.41
CA CYS A 356 4.76 1.29 -11.48
C CYS A 356 4.78 2.57 -10.62
N THR A 357 4.95 2.45 -9.30
CA THR A 357 5.02 3.63 -8.42
C THR A 357 6.26 4.50 -8.69
N ASN A 358 7.31 3.93 -9.29
CA ASN A 358 8.53 4.65 -9.64
C ASN A 358 8.37 5.62 -10.82
N THR A 359 7.22 5.64 -11.48
CA THR A 359 6.94 6.63 -12.54
C THR A 359 7.07 8.09 -12.09
N GLY A 360 6.96 8.37 -10.79
CA GLY A 360 7.22 9.70 -10.24
C GLY A 360 8.65 10.22 -10.47
N PHE A 361 9.63 9.33 -10.66
CA PHE A 361 11.03 9.71 -10.91
C PHE A 361 11.26 10.33 -12.30
N TRP A 362 10.38 10.10 -13.27
CA TRP A 362 10.43 10.80 -14.57
C TRP A 362 10.39 12.32 -14.43
N ARG A 363 9.77 12.84 -13.35
CA ARG A 363 9.63 14.29 -13.10
C ARG A 363 10.90 14.92 -12.50
N GLN A 364 11.95 14.15 -12.23
CA GLN A 364 13.14 14.62 -11.52
C GLN A 364 14.23 15.17 -12.45
N GLY A 365 14.03 15.14 -13.78
CA GLY A 365 14.86 15.87 -14.76
C GLY A 365 16.16 15.19 -15.19
N ALA A 366 16.52 14.04 -14.60
CA ALA A 366 17.73 13.27 -14.95
C ALA A 366 17.61 12.47 -16.28
N PHE A 367 16.39 12.24 -16.76
CA PHE A 367 16.13 11.42 -17.95
C PHE A 367 15.42 12.25 -19.01
N ASP A 368 15.87 12.18 -20.29
CA ASP A 368 15.15 12.74 -21.44
C ASP A 368 13.97 11.84 -21.82
N PRO A 369 12.73 12.20 -21.45
CA PRO A 369 11.56 11.38 -21.73
C PRO A 369 11.02 11.67 -23.13
N ILE A 370 11.30 12.85 -23.72
CA ILE A 370 10.72 13.29 -24.99
C ILE A 370 11.31 12.45 -26.13
N THR A 371 12.64 12.31 -26.19
CA THR A 371 13.29 11.46 -27.20
C THR A 371 12.96 9.99 -27.01
N ARG A 372 12.86 9.50 -25.76
CA ARG A 372 12.54 8.08 -25.48
C ARG A 372 11.08 7.72 -25.77
N ILE A 373 10.14 8.66 -25.62
CA ILE A 373 8.71 8.40 -25.79
C ILE A 373 8.27 8.61 -27.24
N TYR A 374 8.70 9.69 -27.89
CA TYR A 374 8.12 10.11 -29.17
C TYR A 374 8.93 9.71 -30.41
N ARG A 375 10.15 9.18 -30.27
CA ARG A 375 11.00 8.74 -31.39
C ARG A 375 10.45 7.48 -32.06
N ARG A 376 10.44 7.45 -33.40
CA ARG A 376 10.01 6.29 -34.19
C ARG A 376 11.21 5.51 -34.70
N GLY A 377 11.32 4.22 -34.36
CA GLY A 377 12.38 3.35 -34.85
C GLY A 377 13.77 3.99 -34.70
N ASP A 378 14.51 4.08 -35.80
CA ASP A 378 15.90 4.57 -35.82
C ASP A 378 16.04 6.10 -35.97
N GLU A 379 14.94 6.87 -36.02
CA GLU A 379 14.95 8.34 -36.23
C GLU A 379 15.97 9.06 -35.34
N THR A 380 17.04 9.65 -35.87
CA THR A 380 17.98 10.45 -35.08
C THR A 380 17.58 11.92 -35.07
N TRP A 381 17.05 12.42 -33.96
CA TRP A 381 16.92 13.86 -33.69
C TRP A 381 17.39 14.13 -32.26
N GLU A 382 18.01 15.29 -32.08
CA GLU A 382 18.48 15.80 -30.79
C GLU A 382 17.63 17.02 -30.44
N ILE A 383 17.19 17.10 -29.18
CA ILE A 383 16.51 18.29 -28.66
C ILE A 383 17.59 19.30 -28.31
N ASP A 384 17.43 20.56 -28.73
CA ASP A 384 18.31 21.62 -28.28
C ASP A 384 18.27 21.70 -26.74
N PRO A 385 19.41 21.65 -26.04
CA PRO A 385 19.45 21.69 -24.57
C PRO A 385 18.69 22.87 -23.96
N SER A 386 18.56 23.99 -24.68
CA SER A 386 17.81 25.17 -24.24
C SER A 386 16.29 24.97 -24.26
N ASP A 387 15.77 24.05 -25.08
CA ASP A 387 14.33 23.80 -25.24
C ASP A 387 13.82 22.62 -24.42
N VAL A 388 14.72 21.78 -23.88
CA VAL A 388 14.37 20.57 -23.10
C VAL A 388 13.37 20.88 -21.98
N GLN A 389 13.62 21.92 -21.17
CA GLN A 389 12.75 22.27 -20.04
C GLN A 389 11.36 22.74 -20.49
N ASN A 390 11.29 23.50 -21.58
CA ASN A 390 10.03 23.95 -22.15
C ASN A 390 9.23 22.76 -22.70
N MET A 391 9.89 21.87 -23.44
CA MET A 391 9.28 20.66 -23.98
C MET A 391 8.75 19.71 -22.90
N LEU A 392 9.50 19.56 -21.80
CA LEU A 392 9.06 18.79 -20.63
C LEU A 392 7.78 19.37 -20.03
N SER A 393 7.72 20.69 -19.84
CA SER A 393 6.55 21.38 -19.28
C SER A 393 5.30 21.27 -20.16
N GLN A 394 5.50 21.08 -21.47
CA GLN A 394 4.43 20.94 -22.46
C GLN A 394 4.04 19.49 -22.73
N SER A 395 4.73 18.51 -22.15
CA SER A 395 4.36 17.10 -22.26
C SER A 395 3.33 16.69 -21.20
N GLY A 396 2.20 16.15 -21.65
CA GLY A 396 1.19 15.53 -20.80
C GLY A 396 1.39 14.02 -20.78
N THR A 397 1.38 13.45 -19.58
CA THR A 397 1.42 11.99 -19.40
C THR A 397 0.28 11.55 -18.50
N VAL A 398 -0.54 10.63 -19.00
CA VAL A 398 -1.57 9.94 -18.22
C VAL A 398 -1.11 8.49 -18.07
N ARG A 399 -0.97 8.05 -16.83
CA ARG A 399 -0.56 6.69 -16.48
C ARG A 399 -1.66 6.04 -15.65
N GLY A 400 -2.35 5.06 -16.23
CA GLY A 400 -3.20 4.12 -15.51
C GLY A 400 -2.61 2.71 -15.58
N THR A 401 -3.10 1.80 -14.74
CA THR A 401 -2.84 0.37 -14.96
C THR A 401 -3.38 0.01 -16.34
N ARG A 402 -2.58 -0.71 -17.14
CA ARG A 402 -2.91 -1.19 -18.49
C ARG A 402 -3.17 -0.14 -19.57
N PHE A 403 -3.19 1.16 -19.27
CA PHE A 403 -3.37 2.24 -20.23
C PHE A 403 -2.43 3.42 -19.96
N TRP A 404 -1.54 3.72 -20.90
CA TRP A 404 -0.65 4.88 -20.84
C TRP A 404 -0.88 5.76 -22.07
N LEU A 405 -1.12 7.04 -21.84
CA LEU A 405 -1.25 8.06 -22.88
C LEU A 405 -0.15 9.11 -22.68
N ASP A 406 0.59 9.38 -23.74
CA ASP A 406 1.57 10.45 -23.82
C ASP A 406 1.15 11.42 -24.93
N ASN A 407 0.96 12.69 -24.59
CA ASN A 407 0.65 13.73 -25.55
C ASN A 407 1.54 14.97 -25.36
N TYR A 408 1.66 15.74 -26.43
CA TYR A 408 2.23 17.07 -26.38
C TYR A 408 1.11 18.10 -26.37
N THR A 409 1.20 19.11 -25.52
CA THR A 409 0.11 20.07 -25.27
C THR A 409 -0.08 21.04 -26.45
N GLU A 410 1.00 21.41 -27.15
CA GLU A 410 0.88 22.24 -28.35
C GLU A 410 0.51 21.42 -29.59
N THR A 411 -0.27 22.02 -30.49
CA THR A 411 -0.68 21.42 -31.76
C THR A 411 0.48 21.18 -32.73
N TYR A 412 1.47 22.08 -32.72
CA TYR A 412 2.68 22.00 -33.56
C TYR A 412 3.92 22.12 -32.68
N TRP A 413 4.81 21.12 -32.74
CA TRP A 413 5.99 21.03 -31.87
C TRP A 413 7.30 21.35 -32.59
N GLU A 414 8.33 21.64 -31.81
CA GLU A 414 9.65 22.10 -32.28
C GLU A 414 10.69 20.97 -32.41
N ALA A 415 10.42 19.78 -31.84
CA ALA A 415 11.35 18.65 -31.88
C ALA A 415 11.62 18.11 -33.29
N VAL A 416 10.61 18.15 -34.16
CA VAL A 416 10.75 17.70 -35.55
C VAL A 416 10.38 18.86 -36.46
N THR A 417 11.40 19.46 -37.08
CA THR A 417 11.26 20.59 -37.99
C THR A 417 11.92 20.33 -39.33
N ASN A 418 11.42 20.99 -40.36
CA ASN A 418 12.03 21.00 -41.69
C ASN A 418 12.51 22.42 -42.02
N THR A 419 13.82 22.57 -42.20
CA THR A 419 14.41 23.85 -42.60
C THR A 419 14.35 24.02 -44.12
N HIS A 420 13.89 25.17 -44.56
CA HIS A 420 13.74 25.51 -45.97
C HIS A 420 14.33 26.87 -46.28
N THR A 421 15.15 26.95 -47.32
CA THR A 421 15.65 28.22 -47.84
C THR A 421 14.74 28.72 -48.94
N ILE A 422 14.16 29.90 -48.76
CA ILE A 422 13.27 30.56 -49.72
C ILE A 422 13.95 31.84 -50.21
N GLN A 423 13.86 32.07 -51.52
CA GLN A 423 14.44 33.24 -52.17
C GLN A 423 13.34 34.04 -52.86
N GLY A 424 13.25 35.33 -52.54
CA GLY A 424 12.23 36.19 -53.10
C GLY A 424 12.04 37.48 -52.31
N SER A 425 11.18 38.35 -52.85
CA SER A 425 10.59 39.43 -52.07
C SER A 425 9.42 38.87 -51.26
N LEU A 426 9.24 39.37 -50.05
CA LEU A 426 8.28 38.85 -49.08
C LEU A 426 7.22 39.90 -48.76
N LEU A 427 5.95 39.51 -48.96
CA LEU A 427 4.76 40.27 -48.59
C LEU A 427 3.94 39.41 -47.63
N ALA A 428 3.40 39.97 -46.55
CA ALA A 428 2.66 39.21 -45.55
C ALA A 428 1.43 39.94 -45.04
N GLN A 429 0.33 39.23 -44.85
CA GLN A 429 -0.83 39.74 -44.11
C GLN A 429 -0.92 39.02 -42.78
N THR A 430 -1.03 39.77 -41.69
CA THR A 430 -1.37 39.18 -40.38
C THR A 430 -2.88 39.11 -40.19
N ILE A 431 -3.33 38.07 -39.50
CA ILE A 431 -4.73 37.76 -39.26
C ILE A 431 -4.93 37.21 -37.85
N LEU A 432 -5.95 37.69 -37.15
CA LEU A 432 -6.42 37.13 -35.89
C LEU A 432 -7.51 36.08 -36.17
N MET A 433 -7.29 34.85 -35.70
CA MET A 433 -8.29 33.79 -35.84
C MET A 433 -9.38 33.96 -34.79
N ALA A 434 -10.62 34.16 -35.23
CA ALA A 434 -11.76 34.30 -34.34
C ALA A 434 -12.33 32.97 -33.83
N GLN A 435 -12.03 31.86 -34.52
CA GLN A 435 -12.53 30.52 -34.20
C GLN A 435 -11.47 29.47 -34.53
N THR A 436 -11.47 28.39 -33.76
CA THR A 436 -10.63 27.22 -34.03
C THR A 436 -11.21 26.40 -35.19
N GLY A 437 -10.36 25.85 -36.05
CA GLY A 437 -10.79 24.96 -37.11
C GLY A 437 -9.68 24.54 -38.06
N TRP A 438 -10.03 23.65 -38.99
CA TRP A 438 -9.12 23.15 -40.01
C TRP A 438 -9.15 24.02 -41.26
N LEU A 439 -8.10 24.81 -41.48
CA LEU A 439 -7.86 25.58 -42.69
C LEU A 439 -7.36 24.65 -43.81
N THR A 440 -8.16 24.46 -44.84
CA THR A 440 -7.86 23.52 -45.94
C THR A 440 -7.19 24.19 -47.12
N SER A 441 -7.54 25.44 -47.40
CA SER A 441 -6.95 26.24 -48.47
C SER A 441 -7.08 27.74 -48.21
N ILE A 442 -6.29 28.51 -48.95
CA ILE A 442 -6.38 29.98 -48.99
C ILE A 442 -6.67 30.38 -50.43
N GLU A 443 -7.60 31.30 -50.63
CA GLU A 443 -7.80 31.96 -51.91
C GLU A 443 -7.18 33.34 -51.89
N LEU A 444 -6.41 33.66 -52.93
CA LEU A 444 -5.82 34.99 -53.15
C LEU A 444 -6.28 35.55 -54.49
N TYR A 445 -6.53 36.85 -54.55
CA TYR A 445 -6.91 37.51 -55.81
C TYR A 445 -5.67 38.07 -56.53
N PHE A 446 -5.34 37.52 -57.69
CA PHE A 446 -4.27 38.03 -58.55
C PHE A 446 -4.83 38.96 -59.62
N THR A 447 -4.33 40.19 -59.69
CA THR A 447 -4.73 41.13 -60.75
C THR A 447 -3.97 40.87 -62.04
N SER A 448 -2.71 40.47 -61.93
CA SER A 448 -1.92 39.92 -63.04
C SER A 448 -0.84 38.96 -62.53
N VAL A 449 -0.49 37.99 -63.36
CA VAL A 449 0.53 36.97 -63.07
C VAL A 449 1.64 37.05 -64.11
N SER A 450 2.89 36.99 -63.64
CA SER A 450 4.07 36.91 -64.51
C SER A 450 4.12 35.53 -65.20
N PRO A 451 4.52 35.45 -66.49
CA PRO A 451 4.67 34.18 -67.21
C PRO A 451 5.85 33.32 -66.70
N SER A 452 6.74 33.90 -65.88
CA SER A 452 7.90 33.23 -65.28
C SER A 452 8.00 33.54 -63.79
N GLY A 453 8.49 32.58 -63.00
CA GLY A 453 8.63 32.65 -61.54
C GLY A 453 7.45 32.05 -60.80
N GLY A 454 7.74 31.22 -59.79
CA GLY A 454 6.73 30.60 -58.93
C GLY A 454 6.34 31.49 -57.76
N LEU A 455 5.37 31.02 -56.97
CA LEU A 455 4.94 31.64 -55.72
C LEU A 455 5.02 30.61 -54.60
N THR A 456 5.63 30.99 -53.48
CA THR A 456 5.56 30.22 -52.24
C THR A 456 4.63 30.94 -51.28
N VAL A 457 3.60 30.23 -50.80
CA VAL A 457 2.68 30.72 -49.77
C VAL A 457 2.95 29.97 -48.48
N LEU A 458 3.10 30.71 -47.39
CA LEU A 458 3.39 30.17 -46.07
C LEU A 458 2.33 30.64 -45.10
N LEU A 459 1.98 29.77 -44.16
CA LEU A 459 1.25 30.13 -42.95
C LEU A 459 2.20 29.98 -41.78
N CYS A 460 2.41 31.04 -41.01
CA CYS A 460 3.24 31.02 -39.80
C CYS A 460 2.53 31.69 -38.63
N ASP A 461 3.01 31.42 -37.41
CA ASP A 461 2.58 32.17 -36.24
C ASP A 461 3.02 33.64 -36.32
N ALA A 462 2.25 34.53 -35.68
CA ALA A 462 2.55 35.96 -35.60
C ALA A 462 2.30 36.53 -34.19
N PRO A 463 2.98 36.02 -33.14
CA PRO A 463 2.66 36.33 -31.74
C PRO A 463 2.81 37.82 -31.40
N LEU A 464 3.81 38.48 -32.00
CA LEU A 464 4.09 39.92 -31.81
C LEU A 464 3.44 40.81 -32.89
N GLY A 465 2.48 40.26 -33.66
CA GLY A 465 1.87 40.99 -34.78
C GLY A 465 2.76 41.09 -36.01
N VAL A 466 3.85 40.31 -36.08
CA VAL A 466 4.73 40.14 -37.24
C VAL A 466 4.96 38.65 -37.51
N PRO A 467 5.18 38.23 -38.78
CA PRO A 467 5.45 36.84 -39.13
C PRO A 467 6.71 36.29 -38.43
N ASP A 468 6.59 35.12 -37.80
CA ASP A 468 7.73 34.38 -37.23
C ASP A 468 8.18 33.27 -38.18
N GLU A 469 9.34 33.48 -38.79
CA GLU A 469 9.95 32.58 -39.78
C GLU A 469 10.50 31.28 -39.17
N SER A 470 10.66 31.24 -37.84
CA SER A 470 11.00 30.02 -37.09
C SER A 470 9.78 29.17 -36.75
N ARG A 471 8.56 29.69 -37.01
CA ARG A 471 7.28 29.08 -36.65
C ARG A 471 6.35 28.94 -37.85
N VAL A 472 6.88 28.40 -38.96
CA VAL A 472 6.06 28.08 -40.13
C VAL A 472 5.26 26.82 -39.84
N ILE A 473 3.95 26.85 -40.11
CA ILE A 473 3.03 25.76 -39.85
C ILE A 473 2.74 24.99 -41.15
N ALA A 474 2.53 25.73 -42.24
CA ALA A 474 2.22 25.15 -43.53
C ALA A 474 2.85 25.95 -44.67
N ARG A 475 3.05 25.25 -45.80
CA ARG A 475 3.60 25.81 -47.02
C ARG A 475 2.91 25.22 -48.25
N ALA A 476 2.66 26.06 -49.24
CA ALA A 476 2.27 25.66 -50.59
C ALA A 476 3.23 26.29 -51.61
N ASN A 477 3.73 25.48 -52.54
CA ASN A 477 4.59 25.93 -53.63
C ASN A 477 3.82 25.83 -54.95
N LEU A 478 3.71 26.95 -55.66
CA LEU A 478 3.03 27.04 -56.95
C LEU A 478 4.06 27.32 -58.04
N SER A 479 4.04 26.49 -59.09
CA SER A 479 4.80 26.76 -60.31
C SER A 479 4.19 27.96 -61.06
N ALA A 480 4.97 28.60 -61.92
CA ALA A 480 4.47 29.71 -62.76
C ALA A 480 3.22 29.31 -63.57
N SER A 481 3.17 28.07 -64.05
CA SER A 481 2.03 27.52 -64.80
C SER A 481 0.76 27.30 -63.97
N ALA A 482 0.87 27.23 -62.64
CA ALA A 482 -0.27 27.06 -61.73
C ALA A 482 -0.90 28.40 -61.32
N LEU A 483 -0.29 29.53 -61.70
CA LEU A 483 -0.77 30.87 -61.35
C LEU A 483 -1.67 31.42 -62.45
N THR A 484 -2.86 31.90 -62.07
CA THR A 484 -3.83 32.52 -62.97
C THR A 484 -4.35 33.82 -62.38
N GLY A 485 -4.71 34.77 -63.24
CA GLY A 485 -5.43 35.98 -62.81
C GLY A 485 -6.82 35.66 -62.26
N GLY A 486 -7.31 36.49 -61.34
CA GLY A 486 -8.56 36.28 -60.61
C GLY A 486 -8.36 35.60 -59.25
N TRP A 487 -9.44 35.03 -58.72
CA TRP A 487 -9.40 34.23 -57.49
C TRP A 487 -8.70 32.89 -57.75
N LEU A 488 -7.59 32.66 -57.06
CA LEU A 488 -6.84 31.42 -57.13
C LEU A 488 -6.90 30.69 -55.79
N ARG A 489 -7.41 29.45 -55.79
CA ARG A 489 -7.43 28.56 -54.63
C ARG A 489 -6.09 27.85 -54.49
N ILE A 490 -5.49 27.96 -53.31
CA ILE A 490 -4.18 27.43 -52.96
C ILE A 490 -4.35 26.43 -51.81
N PRO A 491 -4.45 25.12 -52.09
CA PRO A 491 -4.55 24.11 -51.05
C PRO A 491 -3.20 23.89 -50.37
N PHE A 492 -3.22 23.64 -49.07
CA PHE A 492 -2.06 23.10 -48.36
C PHE A 492 -1.98 21.59 -48.54
N THR A 493 -0.78 21.02 -48.40
CA THR A 493 -0.55 19.56 -48.48
C THR A 493 -1.42 18.80 -47.46
N ASP A 494 -1.52 19.35 -46.26
CA ASP A 494 -2.39 18.90 -45.18
C ASP A 494 -3.26 20.06 -44.72
N PRO A 495 -4.56 19.84 -44.39
CA PRO A 495 -5.34 20.81 -43.65
C PRO A 495 -4.63 21.20 -42.36
N VAL A 496 -4.70 22.49 -42.03
CA VAL A 496 -3.93 23.09 -40.94
C VAL A 496 -4.86 23.46 -39.80
N MET A 497 -4.58 22.99 -38.60
CA MET A 497 -5.36 23.39 -37.43
C MET A 497 -4.94 24.81 -37.03
N VAL A 498 -5.88 25.74 -37.01
CA VAL A 498 -5.69 27.08 -36.46
C VAL A 498 -6.54 27.25 -35.22
N GLU A 499 -6.03 27.95 -34.23
CA GLU A 499 -6.66 28.12 -32.92
C GLU A 499 -7.23 29.53 -32.76
N SER A 500 -8.40 29.62 -32.14
CA SER A 500 -9.03 30.89 -31.79
C SER A 500 -8.14 31.74 -30.88
N GLY A 501 -8.11 33.05 -31.11
CA GLY A 501 -7.35 34.01 -30.32
C GLY A 501 -5.87 34.10 -30.68
N ARG A 502 -5.34 33.20 -31.53
CA ARG A 502 -3.97 33.30 -32.05
C ARG A 502 -3.91 34.15 -33.31
N ARG A 503 -2.79 34.84 -33.48
CA ARG A 503 -2.45 35.57 -34.70
C ARG A 503 -1.56 34.72 -35.57
N TYR A 504 -1.92 34.64 -36.85
CA TYR A 504 -1.15 33.99 -37.90
C TYR A 504 -0.78 35.02 -38.96
N ALA A 505 0.21 34.70 -39.78
CA ALA A 505 0.53 35.48 -40.97
C ALA A 505 0.56 34.58 -42.21
N ILE A 506 -0.01 35.12 -43.30
CA ILE A 506 0.07 34.52 -44.62
C ILE A 506 1.18 35.26 -45.35
N VAL A 507 2.29 34.57 -45.61
CA VAL A 507 3.47 35.14 -46.26
C VAL A 507 3.54 34.65 -47.70
N LEU A 508 3.65 35.60 -48.62
CA LEU A 508 3.85 35.41 -50.05
C LEU A 508 5.30 35.68 -50.38
N SER A 509 5.97 34.71 -51.00
CA SER A 509 7.34 34.84 -51.48
C SER A 509 7.43 34.60 -52.97
N SER A 510 7.96 35.57 -53.71
CA SER A 510 8.28 35.40 -55.12
C SER A 510 9.38 36.37 -55.57
N GLY A 511 10.19 35.95 -56.54
CA GLY A 511 11.10 36.83 -57.27
C GLY A 511 10.48 37.51 -58.50
N ALA A 512 9.28 37.09 -58.90
CA ALA A 512 8.62 37.56 -60.11
C ALA A 512 7.56 38.65 -59.82
N PRO A 513 7.27 39.53 -60.79
CA PRO A 513 6.35 40.66 -60.62
C PRO A 513 4.87 40.24 -60.67
N HIS A 514 4.47 39.30 -59.80
CA HIS A 514 3.05 38.98 -59.60
C HIS A 514 2.36 40.13 -58.86
N ARG A 515 1.12 40.43 -59.26
CA ARG A 515 0.31 41.49 -58.66
C ARG A 515 -0.89 40.91 -57.95
N VAL A 516 -1.04 41.25 -56.69
CA VAL A 516 -2.16 40.82 -55.84
C VAL A 516 -3.07 42.01 -55.55
N GLY A 517 -4.37 41.75 -55.42
CA GLY A 517 -5.35 42.77 -55.08
C GLY A 517 -5.30 43.13 -53.59
N PHE A 518 -5.59 44.38 -53.27
CA PHE A 518 -5.83 44.83 -51.90
C PHE A 518 -7.21 45.48 -51.75
N THR A 519 -7.76 45.39 -50.54
CA THR A 519 -8.91 46.15 -50.05
C THR A 519 -8.42 47.32 -49.18
N ASP A 520 -9.25 48.36 -49.07
CA ASP A 520 -8.96 49.63 -48.38
C ASP A 520 -10.22 50.09 -47.63
N GLY A 521 -10.03 50.62 -46.43
CA GLY A 521 -11.07 50.79 -45.42
C GLY A 521 -11.22 49.56 -44.54
N THR A 522 -11.76 49.75 -43.34
CA THR A 522 -11.79 48.81 -42.19
C THR A 522 -12.56 47.48 -42.41
N GLU A 523 -12.42 46.80 -43.55
CA GLU A 523 -13.02 45.47 -43.79
C GLU A 523 -12.41 44.41 -42.87
N TYR A 524 -11.16 44.57 -42.43
CA TYR A 524 -10.54 43.70 -41.45
C TYR A 524 -9.64 44.46 -40.43
N THR A 525 -10.23 44.90 -39.33
CA THR A 525 -9.56 45.76 -38.32
C THR A 525 -8.55 45.05 -37.40
N GLN A 526 -8.29 43.75 -37.61
CA GLN A 526 -7.53 42.90 -36.69
C GLN A 526 -6.25 42.31 -37.31
N GLY A 527 -5.78 42.90 -38.41
CA GLY A 527 -4.58 42.52 -39.14
C GLY A 527 -3.87 43.73 -39.74
N ILE A 528 -2.65 43.52 -40.23
CA ILE A 528 -1.86 44.51 -40.98
C ILE A 528 -1.13 43.85 -42.14
N LEU A 529 -1.01 44.58 -43.24
CA LEU A 529 -0.17 44.23 -44.38
C LEU A 529 1.28 44.70 -44.16
N LEU A 530 2.21 43.76 -44.33
CA LEU A 530 3.62 43.91 -44.04
C LEU A 530 4.47 43.50 -45.24
N TYR A 531 5.64 44.08 -45.36
CA TYR A 531 6.69 43.62 -46.29
C TYR A 531 8.02 43.49 -45.55
N ARG A 532 8.94 42.69 -46.10
CA ARG A 532 10.25 42.50 -45.48
C ARG A 532 11.32 43.37 -46.14
N GLN A 533 12.12 44.04 -45.32
CA GLN A 533 13.28 44.83 -45.74
C GLN A 533 14.38 44.75 -44.68
N ASP A 534 15.62 44.54 -45.11
CA ASP A 534 16.83 44.41 -44.27
C ASP A 534 16.66 43.45 -43.06
N GLY A 535 15.98 42.31 -43.28
CA GLY A 535 15.72 41.30 -42.24
C GLY A 535 14.61 41.66 -41.25
N GLN A 536 13.90 42.78 -41.44
CA GLN A 536 12.81 43.22 -40.57
C GLN A 536 11.48 43.32 -41.33
N TRP A 537 10.38 43.17 -40.60
CA TRP A 537 9.03 43.38 -41.12
C TRP A 537 8.61 44.83 -40.91
N LEU A 538 8.22 45.50 -41.99
CA LEU A 538 7.76 46.88 -42.00
C LEU A 538 6.31 46.94 -42.50
N SER A 539 5.52 47.89 -42.00
CA SER A 539 4.16 48.11 -42.46
C SER A 539 4.12 48.83 -43.81
N GLU A 540 3.21 48.41 -44.68
CA GLU A 540 3.05 48.98 -46.02
C GLU A 540 2.31 50.31 -45.99
N GLY A 541 2.99 51.40 -45.58
CA GLY A 541 2.67 52.82 -45.88
C GLY A 541 1.34 53.42 -45.41
N SER A 542 0.32 52.63 -45.10
CA SER A 542 -1.00 53.02 -44.56
C SER A 542 -1.60 51.80 -43.87
N ALA A 543 -1.98 51.93 -42.59
CA ALA A 543 -2.51 50.83 -41.78
C ALA A 543 -3.92 50.34 -42.22
N ASP A 544 -4.45 50.89 -43.31
CA ASP A 544 -5.83 50.66 -43.78
C ASP A 544 -5.92 49.70 -44.97
N ARG A 545 -4.77 49.16 -45.44
CA ARG A 545 -4.72 48.21 -46.56
C ARG A 545 -4.62 46.78 -46.05
N ASP A 546 -5.45 45.93 -46.64
CA ASP A 546 -5.38 44.50 -46.42
C ASP A 546 -5.40 43.72 -47.74
N LEU A 547 -4.79 42.53 -47.76
CA LEU A 547 -4.76 41.69 -48.95
C LEU A 547 -6.14 41.06 -49.24
N MET A 548 -6.54 41.03 -50.51
CA MET A 548 -7.75 40.34 -50.93
C MET A 548 -7.61 38.82 -50.82
N MET A 549 -8.24 38.23 -49.81
CA MET A 549 -8.14 36.81 -49.51
C MET A 549 -9.44 36.19 -49.03
N ARG A 550 -9.53 34.87 -49.15
CA ARG A 550 -10.50 34.05 -48.42
C ARG A 550 -9.82 32.88 -47.73
N LEU A 551 -10.27 32.58 -46.52
CA LEU A 551 -9.79 31.45 -45.74
C LEU A 551 -10.86 30.36 -45.75
N ASN A 552 -10.50 29.22 -46.31
CA ASN A 552 -11.40 28.10 -46.51
C ASN A 552 -11.17 27.04 -45.44
N PHE A 553 -12.24 26.70 -44.72
CA PHE A 553 -12.21 25.75 -43.61
C PHE A 553 -13.01 24.48 -43.93
N ALA A 554 -12.63 23.38 -43.27
CA ALA A 554 -13.42 22.15 -43.29
C ALA A 554 -14.72 22.31 -42.48
N ARG A 555 -15.84 21.94 -43.09
CA ARG A 555 -17.13 21.73 -42.44
C ARG A 555 -17.49 20.24 -42.51
N PHE A 556 -17.46 19.57 -41.37
CA PHE A 556 -17.67 18.13 -41.27
C PHE A 556 -19.14 17.75 -41.47
N ARG A 557 -19.35 16.64 -42.18
CA ARG A 557 -20.70 16.17 -42.56
C ARG A 557 -21.48 15.55 -41.41
N SER A 558 -20.78 14.97 -40.43
CA SER A 558 -21.37 14.32 -39.26
C SER A 558 -20.57 14.69 -38.01
N PRO A 559 -21.21 14.93 -36.86
CA PRO A 559 -20.54 15.18 -35.57
C PRO A 559 -19.92 13.90 -34.96
N ARG A 560 -20.30 12.72 -35.45
CA ARG A 560 -19.70 11.45 -35.06
C ARG A 560 -19.46 10.59 -36.29
N THR A 561 -18.22 10.15 -36.47
CA THR A 561 -17.81 9.35 -37.63
C THR A 561 -16.97 8.16 -37.16
N VAL A 562 -17.22 6.98 -37.72
CA VAL A 562 -16.51 5.74 -37.38
C VAL A 562 -15.80 5.24 -38.62
N ILE A 563 -14.48 5.18 -38.58
CA ILE A 563 -13.65 4.82 -39.73
C ILE A 563 -12.94 3.49 -39.43
N GLN A 564 -13.11 2.52 -40.32
CA GLN A 564 -12.50 1.19 -40.17
C GLN A 564 -11.04 1.22 -40.62
N MET A 565 -10.17 0.61 -39.81
CA MET A 565 -8.73 0.54 -40.08
C MET A 565 -8.32 -0.89 -40.44
N GLN A 566 -7.14 -1.04 -41.03
CA GLN A 566 -6.53 -2.36 -41.22
C GLN A 566 -6.39 -3.08 -39.87
N PRO A 567 -6.79 -4.36 -39.78
CA PRO A 567 -6.71 -5.11 -38.54
C PRO A 567 -5.26 -5.30 -38.10
N LEU A 568 -5.03 -5.28 -36.80
CA LEU A 568 -3.74 -5.61 -36.21
C LEU A 568 -3.59 -7.12 -36.15
N GLN A 569 -2.40 -7.64 -36.42
CA GLN A 569 -2.15 -9.07 -36.42
C GLN A 569 -0.80 -9.38 -35.78
N LEU A 570 -0.74 -10.51 -35.07
CA LEU A 570 0.47 -11.08 -34.51
C LEU A 570 0.29 -12.59 -34.36
N ALA A 571 1.15 -13.36 -35.02
CA ALA A 571 1.17 -14.81 -34.85
C ALA A 571 1.46 -15.17 -33.38
N GLY A 572 0.64 -16.04 -32.81
CA GLY A 572 0.75 -16.46 -31.40
C GLY A 572 0.06 -15.56 -30.38
N GLY A 573 -0.69 -14.54 -30.82
CA GLY A 573 -1.58 -13.74 -29.98
C GLY A 573 -1.01 -12.38 -29.56
N ILE A 574 -1.90 -11.39 -29.40
CA ILE A 574 -1.57 -10.02 -28.98
C ILE A 574 -1.84 -9.84 -27.49
N ALA A 575 -0.89 -9.24 -26.76
CA ALA A 575 -0.99 -8.91 -25.34
C ALA A 575 -0.85 -7.40 -25.05
N ASP A 576 -0.26 -6.65 -25.99
CA ASP A 576 0.06 -5.23 -25.85
C ASP A 576 -0.02 -4.53 -27.21
N ILE A 577 -0.57 -3.31 -27.23
CA ILE A 577 -0.70 -2.44 -28.38
C ILE A 577 -0.01 -1.11 -28.05
N ASP A 578 0.86 -0.66 -28.93
CA ASP A 578 1.55 0.62 -28.83
C ASP A 578 1.37 1.39 -30.14
N MET A 579 0.61 2.47 -30.10
CA MET A 579 0.29 3.33 -31.24
C MET A 579 0.99 4.67 -31.08
N LEU A 580 1.86 5.02 -32.01
CA LEU A 580 2.55 6.30 -32.10
C LEU A 580 2.18 6.96 -33.43
N PHE A 581 1.49 8.09 -33.37
CA PHE A 581 1.01 8.82 -34.55
C PHE A 581 1.10 10.32 -34.34
N ASP A 582 1.14 11.09 -35.43
CA ASP A 582 0.95 12.54 -35.35
C ASP A 582 -0.55 12.80 -35.32
N GLY A 583 -1.06 13.58 -34.39
CA GLY A 583 -2.50 13.84 -34.30
C GLY A 583 -2.83 15.01 -33.38
N VAL A 584 -3.98 15.63 -33.63
CA VAL A 584 -4.51 16.67 -32.74
C VAL A 584 -5.95 16.32 -32.36
N THR A 585 -6.22 16.42 -31.07
CA THR A 585 -7.56 16.28 -30.51
C THR A 585 -7.89 17.58 -29.78
N PRO A 586 -8.49 18.57 -30.47
CA PRO A 586 -8.80 19.86 -29.88
C PRO A 586 -9.96 19.74 -28.89
N ASP A 587 -9.96 20.49 -27.79
CA ASP A 587 -11.11 20.54 -26.89
C ASP A 587 -12.30 21.26 -27.57
N PRO A 588 -13.55 20.75 -27.50
CA PRO A 588 -14.07 19.62 -26.70
C PRO A 588 -14.27 18.31 -27.51
N THR A 589 -13.46 18.06 -28.54
CA THR A 589 -13.58 16.85 -29.38
C THR A 589 -12.91 15.63 -28.74
N SER A 590 -13.17 14.43 -29.26
CA SER A 590 -12.48 13.21 -28.83
C SER A 590 -12.22 12.24 -29.98
N LEU A 591 -11.03 11.64 -29.95
CA LEU A 591 -10.63 10.54 -30.81
C LEU A 591 -10.49 9.29 -29.94
N VAL A 592 -11.26 8.25 -30.23
CA VAL A 592 -11.22 6.98 -29.50
C VAL A 592 -10.96 5.86 -30.49
N PHE A 593 -9.88 5.12 -30.28
CA PHE A 593 -9.67 3.86 -30.99
C PHE A 593 -10.46 2.76 -30.31
N GLU A 594 -11.10 1.90 -31.09
CA GLU A 594 -11.82 0.73 -30.57
C GLU A 594 -11.31 -0.53 -31.26
N TYR A 595 -11.19 -1.61 -30.51
CA TYR A 595 -10.84 -2.93 -31.02
C TYR A 595 -11.99 -3.91 -30.83
N GLN A 596 -12.03 -4.98 -31.62
CA GLN A 596 -13.09 -6.00 -31.51
C GLN A 596 -12.56 -7.31 -30.94
N THR A 597 -13.21 -7.81 -29.88
CA THR A 597 -13.02 -9.18 -29.37
C THR A 597 -14.35 -9.82 -29.02
N GLY A 598 -14.53 -11.10 -29.37
CA GLY A 598 -15.79 -11.83 -29.13
C GLY A 598 -17.01 -11.17 -29.78
N GLY A 599 -16.84 -10.46 -30.90
CA GLY A 599 -17.91 -9.73 -31.59
C GLY A 599 -18.25 -8.36 -30.99
N VAL A 600 -17.69 -7.99 -29.85
CA VAL A 600 -17.97 -6.72 -29.15
C VAL A 600 -16.85 -5.72 -29.42
N TRP A 601 -17.22 -4.50 -29.82
CA TRP A 601 -16.29 -3.37 -29.92
C TRP A 601 -16.02 -2.78 -28.55
N ARG A 602 -14.74 -2.64 -28.20
CA ARG A 602 -14.26 -2.17 -26.90
C ARG A 602 -13.38 -0.94 -27.11
N PRO A 603 -13.59 0.15 -26.36
CA PRO A 603 -12.76 1.34 -26.47
C PRO A 603 -11.39 1.15 -25.82
N ILE A 604 -10.38 1.77 -26.42
CA ILE A 604 -9.03 1.90 -25.87
C ILE A 604 -9.02 3.16 -25.02
N THR A 605 -9.35 3.01 -23.74
CA THR A 605 -9.49 4.11 -22.78
C THR A 605 -8.98 3.69 -21.41
N ALA A 606 -8.72 4.67 -20.54
CA ALA A 606 -8.21 4.42 -19.19
C ALA A 606 -9.23 3.72 -18.26
N ASP A 607 -10.54 3.86 -18.52
CA ASP A 607 -11.62 3.31 -17.70
C ASP A 607 -11.97 1.85 -18.03
N ARG A 608 -11.35 1.28 -19.07
CA ARG A 608 -11.63 -0.08 -19.53
C ARG A 608 -10.36 -0.90 -19.60
N ASP A 609 -10.36 -2.02 -18.91
CA ASP A 609 -9.27 -2.99 -18.99
C ASP A 609 -9.23 -3.67 -20.38
N PRO A 610 -8.03 -3.90 -20.94
CA PRO A 610 -7.85 -4.66 -22.18
C PRO A 610 -8.34 -6.09 -22.01
N VAL A 611 -9.03 -6.59 -23.03
CA VAL A 611 -9.50 -7.98 -23.14
C VAL A 611 -9.22 -8.46 -24.56
N PHE A 612 -7.94 -8.69 -24.85
CA PHE A 612 -7.45 -9.27 -26.10
C PHE A 612 -7.61 -10.79 -26.09
N GLY A 613 -7.43 -11.43 -24.93
CA GLY A 613 -7.62 -12.88 -24.77
C GLY A 613 -6.70 -13.73 -25.67
N GLY A 614 -5.51 -13.21 -25.99
CA GLY A 614 -4.55 -13.88 -26.87
C GLY A 614 -4.99 -13.96 -28.34
N ALA A 615 -5.92 -13.11 -28.78
CA ALA A 615 -6.34 -13.05 -30.18
C ALA A 615 -5.15 -12.74 -31.11
N ALA A 616 -4.99 -13.52 -32.18
CA ALA A 616 -3.93 -13.32 -33.17
C ALA A 616 -4.26 -12.19 -34.16
N ILE A 617 -5.54 -11.81 -34.27
CA ILE A 617 -6.03 -10.71 -35.10
C ILE A 617 -6.97 -9.87 -34.26
N LEU A 618 -6.77 -8.55 -34.27
CA LEU A 618 -7.61 -7.56 -33.62
C LEU A 618 -8.09 -6.54 -34.66
N PRO A 619 -9.34 -6.62 -35.13
CA PRO A 619 -9.96 -5.54 -35.90
C PRO A 619 -9.95 -4.26 -35.08
N ILE A 620 -9.58 -3.15 -35.72
CA ILE A 620 -9.49 -1.83 -35.08
C ILE A 620 -10.21 -0.78 -35.91
N ARG A 621 -10.81 0.20 -35.25
CA ARG A 621 -11.46 1.36 -35.87
C ARG A 621 -11.18 2.63 -35.08
N ALA A 622 -11.22 3.77 -35.75
CA ALA A 622 -11.14 5.08 -35.11
C ALA A 622 -12.53 5.72 -35.06
N VAL A 623 -12.94 6.18 -33.89
CA VAL A 623 -14.20 6.88 -33.64
C VAL A 623 -13.87 8.35 -33.40
N PHE A 624 -14.28 9.20 -34.33
CA PHE A 624 -14.14 10.65 -34.27
C PHE A 624 -15.44 11.23 -33.72
N ILE A 625 -15.32 12.04 -32.66
CA ILE A 625 -16.44 12.74 -32.03
C ILE A 625 -16.08 14.22 -31.95
N GLY A 626 -16.91 15.07 -32.54
CA GLY A 626 -16.70 16.51 -32.57
C GLY A 626 -17.96 17.26 -32.96
N THR A 627 -17.80 18.32 -33.74
CA THR A 627 -18.89 19.16 -34.24
C THR A 627 -18.79 19.30 -35.76
N SER A 628 -19.74 20.01 -36.37
CA SER A 628 -19.66 20.36 -37.80
C SER A 628 -18.45 21.23 -38.14
N ASP A 629 -17.86 21.92 -37.17
CA ASP A 629 -16.85 22.94 -37.39
C ASP A 629 -15.46 22.56 -36.86
N LEU A 630 -15.38 21.51 -36.04
CA LEU A 630 -14.17 21.05 -35.38
C LEU A 630 -14.20 19.53 -35.16
N MET A 631 -13.12 18.85 -35.57
CA MET A 631 -12.93 17.41 -35.41
C MET A 631 -11.48 17.10 -35.04
N PRO A 632 -11.21 15.94 -34.43
CA PRO A 632 -9.85 15.44 -34.28
C PRO A 632 -9.28 14.95 -35.61
N ALA A 633 -7.95 14.87 -35.69
CA ALA A 633 -7.24 14.31 -36.84
C ALA A 633 -6.12 13.37 -36.41
N VAL A 634 -5.82 12.42 -37.30
CA VAL A 634 -4.71 11.47 -37.13
C VAL A 634 -3.93 11.34 -38.42
N ARG A 635 -2.61 11.39 -38.38
CA ARG A 635 -1.76 11.14 -39.54
C ARG A 635 -1.53 9.64 -39.68
N LEU A 636 -1.94 9.09 -40.82
CA LEU A 636 -1.74 7.68 -41.16
C LEU A 636 -0.30 7.45 -41.66
N THR A 637 0.18 8.31 -42.56
CA THR A 637 1.54 8.22 -43.11
C THR A 637 2.58 8.44 -42.02
N GLY A 638 3.50 7.49 -41.88
CA GLY A 638 4.56 7.56 -40.88
C GLY A 638 4.12 7.19 -39.45
N SER A 639 2.85 6.85 -39.23
CA SER A 639 2.40 6.27 -37.96
C SER A 639 3.01 4.88 -37.73
N GLN A 640 3.16 4.52 -36.46
CA GLN A 640 3.67 3.23 -36.05
C GLN A 640 2.71 2.60 -35.04
N VAL A 641 2.17 1.44 -35.40
CA VAL A 641 1.46 0.56 -34.48
C VAL A 641 2.29 -0.69 -34.28
N ARG A 642 2.71 -0.91 -33.04
CA ARG A 642 3.42 -2.10 -32.62
C ARG A 642 2.48 -2.95 -31.77
N VAL A 643 2.30 -4.19 -32.17
CA VAL A 643 1.66 -5.20 -31.34
C VAL A 643 2.72 -6.15 -30.81
N ALA A 644 2.59 -6.52 -29.54
CA ALA A 644 3.55 -7.38 -28.87
C ALA A 644 2.88 -8.50 -28.09
N ARG A 645 3.60 -9.61 -27.99
CA ARG A 645 3.33 -10.73 -27.10
C ARG A 645 4.41 -10.79 -26.05
N THR A 646 4.01 -10.78 -24.79
CA THR A 646 4.92 -10.85 -23.64
C THR A 646 5.08 -12.29 -23.17
N GLY A 647 6.24 -12.59 -22.58
CA GLY A 647 6.49 -13.88 -21.95
C GLY A 647 5.73 -14.01 -20.64
N THR A 648 5.74 -15.21 -20.06
CA THR A 648 5.13 -15.48 -18.74
C THR A 648 6.11 -15.32 -17.58
N GLY A 649 7.39 -15.13 -17.88
CA GLY A 649 8.44 -14.95 -16.90
C GLY A 649 9.56 -14.08 -17.45
N PHE A 650 10.49 -13.72 -16.57
CA PHE A 650 11.65 -12.90 -16.88
C PHE A 650 12.88 -13.40 -16.14
N VAL A 651 14.05 -13.12 -16.72
CA VAL A 651 15.35 -13.23 -16.08
C VAL A 651 16.09 -11.92 -16.30
N HIS A 652 16.26 -11.14 -15.25
CA HIS A 652 17.05 -9.92 -15.25
C HIS A 652 18.43 -10.22 -14.67
N ILE A 653 19.46 -9.65 -15.28
CA ILE A 653 20.86 -9.70 -14.83
C ILE A 653 21.34 -8.26 -14.68
N SER A 654 21.82 -7.89 -13.51
CA SER A 654 22.43 -6.58 -13.30
C SER A 654 23.79 -6.47 -14.01
N THR A 655 24.25 -5.24 -14.23
CA THR A 655 25.66 -4.96 -14.48
C THR A 655 26.52 -5.47 -13.32
N GLN A 656 27.83 -5.65 -13.57
CA GLN A 656 28.74 -6.17 -12.56
C GLN A 656 29.04 -5.10 -11.51
N ARG A 657 28.71 -5.39 -10.26
CA ARG A 657 29.03 -4.55 -9.12
C ARG A 657 30.40 -4.91 -8.56
N THR A 658 31.24 -3.91 -8.29
CA THR A 658 32.55 -4.09 -7.64
C THR A 658 32.53 -3.44 -6.26
N LEU A 659 32.91 -4.20 -5.23
CA LEU A 659 32.92 -3.73 -3.85
C LEU A 659 34.29 -3.17 -3.45
N SER A 660 34.29 -2.15 -2.57
CA SER A 660 35.50 -1.60 -1.96
C SER A 660 36.26 -2.60 -1.09
N TYR A 661 35.53 -3.53 -0.48
CA TYR A 661 36.10 -4.61 0.31
C TYR A 661 35.27 -5.88 0.10
N ALA A 662 35.92 -7.05 0.17
CA ALA A 662 35.23 -8.31 -0.05
C ALA A 662 34.23 -8.60 1.07
N SER A 663 32.98 -8.92 0.72
CA SER A 663 31.90 -9.16 1.68
C SER A 663 31.37 -10.59 1.59
N SER A 664 31.04 -11.16 2.75
CA SER A 664 30.33 -12.44 2.87
C SER A 664 28.91 -12.28 3.42
N ASN A 665 28.38 -11.06 3.45
CA ASN A 665 27.03 -10.77 3.95
C ASN A 665 26.36 -9.77 3.01
N ILE A 666 25.64 -10.30 2.02
CA ILE A 666 24.98 -9.49 1.00
C ILE A 666 23.48 -9.61 1.18
N ARG A 667 22.76 -8.48 1.12
CA ARG A 667 21.31 -8.40 1.16
C ARG A 667 20.82 -7.77 -0.11
N VAL A 668 19.82 -8.38 -0.74
CA VAL A 668 19.11 -7.82 -1.89
C VAL A 668 17.64 -7.71 -1.52
N ARG A 669 17.04 -6.52 -1.64
CA ARG A 669 15.61 -6.28 -1.44
C ARG A 669 14.97 -5.93 -2.76
N LEU A 670 13.85 -6.56 -3.08
CA LEU A 670 13.06 -6.29 -4.27
C LEU A 670 11.70 -5.74 -3.86
N LEU A 671 11.27 -4.64 -4.48
CA LEU A 671 9.90 -4.14 -4.37
C LEU A 671 9.06 -4.85 -5.43
N LEU A 672 8.14 -5.69 -4.99
CA LEU A 672 7.23 -6.46 -5.84
C LEU A 672 5.86 -5.78 -5.82
N GLU A 673 5.38 -5.38 -6.99
CA GLU A 673 4.05 -4.77 -7.15
C GLU A 673 3.12 -5.71 -7.94
N ASP A 674 1.87 -5.80 -7.48
CA ASP A 674 0.84 -6.74 -7.98
C ASP A 674 1.25 -8.23 -7.84
N PHE A 675 2.20 -8.51 -6.96
CA PHE A 675 2.69 -9.86 -6.72
C PHE A 675 1.78 -10.63 -5.78
N ASP A 676 1.13 -11.67 -6.31
CA ASP A 676 0.30 -12.61 -5.56
C ASP A 676 0.78 -14.06 -5.73
N PRO A 677 1.34 -14.68 -4.67
CA PRO A 677 1.68 -16.10 -4.67
C PRO A 677 0.49 -17.02 -4.99
N ALA A 678 -0.74 -16.63 -4.61
CA ALA A 678 -1.93 -17.44 -4.85
C ALA A 678 -2.32 -17.48 -6.34
N ALA A 679 -1.93 -16.45 -7.11
CA ALA A 679 -2.04 -16.41 -8.57
C ALA A 679 -0.94 -17.23 -9.29
N GLY A 680 -0.07 -17.93 -8.56
CA GLY A 680 1.03 -18.72 -9.12
C GLY A 680 2.29 -17.91 -9.42
N HIS A 681 2.40 -16.68 -8.90
CA HIS A 681 3.58 -15.86 -9.10
C HIS A 681 4.76 -16.39 -8.29
N THR A 682 5.92 -16.49 -8.94
CA THR A 682 7.17 -16.88 -8.28
C THR A 682 8.24 -15.85 -8.59
N VAL A 683 9.05 -15.50 -7.58
CA VAL A 683 10.24 -14.68 -7.76
C VAL A 683 11.39 -15.30 -6.98
N ALA A 684 12.57 -15.32 -7.61
CA ALA A 684 13.81 -15.80 -7.03
C ALA A 684 14.94 -14.83 -7.36
N CYS A 685 15.88 -14.69 -6.43
CA CYS A 685 17.08 -13.87 -6.58
C CYS A 685 18.31 -14.74 -6.32
N GLN A 686 19.33 -14.63 -7.17
CA GLN A 686 20.63 -15.30 -7.04
C GLN A 686 21.76 -14.29 -7.21
N ILE A 687 22.90 -14.55 -6.58
CA ILE A 687 24.14 -13.81 -6.82
C ILE A 687 25.00 -14.61 -7.79
N LEU A 688 25.51 -13.98 -8.85
CA LEU A 688 26.47 -14.56 -9.77
C LEU A 688 27.88 -14.06 -9.42
N ALA A 689 28.72 -14.98 -8.96
CA ALA A 689 30.15 -14.76 -8.72
C ALA A 689 30.94 -15.43 -9.85
N GLY A 690 31.30 -14.68 -10.89
CA GLY A 690 31.77 -15.26 -12.14
C GLY A 690 30.69 -16.15 -12.77
N SER A 691 30.99 -17.43 -13.02
CA SER A 691 30.02 -18.40 -13.54
C SER A 691 29.22 -19.14 -12.46
N THR A 692 29.50 -18.91 -11.18
CA THR A 692 28.83 -19.63 -10.08
C THR A 692 27.60 -18.87 -9.60
N ALA A 693 26.44 -19.52 -9.61
CA ALA A 693 25.21 -18.99 -9.03
C ALA A 693 25.06 -19.39 -7.56
N ILE A 694 24.84 -18.40 -6.69
CA ILE A 694 24.71 -18.55 -5.24
C ILE A 694 23.26 -18.25 -4.87
N ASN A 695 22.63 -19.20 -4.19
CA ASN A 695 21.26 -19.07 -3.69
C ASN A 695 21.21 -18.32 -2.35
N PRO A 696 20.08 -17.68 -2.03
CA PRO A 696 19.90 -16.99 -0.76
C PRO A 696 19.85 -18.01 0.39
N SER A 697 20.42 -17.65 1.53
CA SER A 697 20.33 -18.43 2.78
C SER A 697 18.97 -18.27 3.46
N THR A 698 18.38 -17.07 3.40
CA THR A 698 17.03 -16.80 3.90
C THR A 698 16.30 -15.77 3.04
N THR A 699 14.97 -15.84 3.07
CA THR A 699 14.04 -14.92 2.40
C THR A 699 13.02 -14.40 3.39
N ARG A 700 12.69 -13.11 3.34
CA ARG A 700 11.67 -12.48 4.18
C ARG A 700 10.80 -11.54 3.35
N ASP A 701 9.49 -11.59 3.56
CA ASP A 701 8.53 -10.65 2.98
C ASP A 701 8.06 -9.64 4.03
N ASP A 702 8.01 -8.37 3.62
CA ASP A 702 7.38 -7.27 4.36
C ASP A 702 6.29 -6.66 3.47
N ILE A 703 5.03 -6.76 3.90
CA ILE A 703 3.90 -6.18 3.17
C ILE A 703 3.93 -4.66 3.37
N VAL A 704 3.96 -3.89 2.28
CA VAL A 704 3.98 -2.42 2.31
C VAL A 704 2.55 -1.88 2.32
N ASP A 705 1.76 -2.36 1.37
CA ASP A 705 0.34 -2.03 1.23
C ASP A 705 -0.41 -3.22 0.59
N GLY A 706 -1.68 -3.01 0.19
CA GLY A 706 -2.49 -4.07 -0.42
C GLY A 706 -2.01 -4.54 -1.81
N ARG A 707 -1.04 -3.85 -2.42
CA ARG A 707 -0.53 -4.07 -3.78
C ARG A 707 0.96 -4.44 -3.81
N SER A 708 1.72 -3.89 -2.88
CA SER A 708 3.19 -3.85 -2.90
C SER A 708 3.76 -4.57 -1.68
N ARG A 709 4.85 -5.31 -1.90
CA ARG A 709 5.62 -5.95 -0.82
C ARG A 709 7.11 -5.89 -1.09
N TRP A 710 7.89 -5.71 -0.04
CA TRP A 710 9.33 -5.92 -0.09
C TRP A 710 9.64 -7.39 0.13
N ARG A 711 10.52 -7.94 -0.70
CA ARG A 711 11.12 -9.26 -0.48
C ARG A 711 12.63 -9.11 -0.30
N GLU A 712 13.12 -9.43 0.88
CA GLU A 712 14.55 -9.46 1.22
C GLU A 712 15.12 -10.87 1.01
N TYR A 713 16.25 -10.92 0.32
CA TYR A 713 17.09 -12.09 0.11
C TYR A 713 18.42 -11.87 0.82
N ARG A 714 18.83 -12.80 1.69
CA ARG A 714 20.12 -12.76 2.37
C ARG A 714 21.06 -13.79 1.78
N PHE A 715 22.31 -13.41 1.56
CA PHE A 715 23.34 -14.26 0.98
C PHE A 715 24.54 -14.33 1.92
N ALA A 716 25.04 -15.55 2.12
CA ALA A 716 26.24 -15.84 2.90
C ALA A 716 27.20 -16.70 2.05
N PRO A 717 27.90 -16.12 1.06
CA PRO A 717 28.83 -16.87 0.23
C PRO A 717 29.97 -17.44 1.06
N ALA A 718 30.40 -18.66 0.75
CA ALA A 718 31.47 -19.36 1.50
C ALA A 718 32.83 -18.64 1.43
N THR A 719 33.07 -17.93 0.32
CA THR A 719 34.23 -17.06 0.13
C THR A 719 33.74 -15.61 -0.01
N PRO A 720 34.35 -14.64 0.70
CA PRO A 720 34.02 -13.23 0.52
C PRO A 720 34.15 -12.80 -0.96
N LEU A 721 33.11 -12.14 -1.48
CA LEU A 721 33.04 -11.70 -2.86
C LEU A 721 33.54 -10.26 -2.98
N SER A 722 34.42 -9.99 -3.94
CA SER A 722 34.86 -8.62 -4.28
C SER A 722 34.05 -8.00 -5.42
N SER A 723 33.37 -8.82 -6.22
CA SER A 723 32.45 -8.39 -7.26
C SER A 723 31.37 -9.45 -7.49
N TYR A 724 30.19 -9.01 -7.95
CA TYR A 724 29.09 -9.90 -8.26
C TYR A 724 28.06 -9.26 -9.19
N ARG A 725 27.21 -10.09 -9.78
CA ARG A 725 25.98 -9.65 -10.49
C ARG A 725 24.76 -10.21 -9.77
N ILE A 726 23.64 -9.53 -9.88
CA ILE A 726 22.38 -9.96 -9.29
C ILE A 726 21.52 -10.53 -10.41
N ARG A 727 21.08 -11.78 -10.24
CA ARG A 727 20.12 -12.43 -11.13
C ARG A 727 18.76 -12.45 -10.46
N ILE A 728 17.78 -11.80 -11.06
CA ILE A 728 16.39 -11.80 -10.62
C ILE A 728 15.59 -12.60 -11.64
N SER A 729 14.86 -13.62 -11.18
CA SER A 729 13.99 -14.41 -12.04
C SER A 729 12.57 -14.38 -11.51
N GLY A 730 11.62 -14.15 -12.41
CA GLY A 730 10.20 -14.11 -12.11
C GLY A 730 9.42 -15.00 -13.07
N ASN A 731 8.33 -15.62 -12.61
CA ASN A 731 7.41 -16.38 -13.43
C ASN A 731 5.97 -16.20 -12.97
N GLY A 732 5.03 -16.67 -13.78
CA GLY A 732 3.59 -16.58 -13.50
C GLY A 732 2.95 -15.25 -13.91
N VAL A 733 3.64 -14.42 -14.69
CA VAL A 733 3.04 -13.20 -15.26
C VAL A 733 2.04 -13.62 -16.33
N THR A 734 0.77 -13.24 -16.14
CA THR A 734 -0.31 -13.51 -17.09
C THR A 734 -1.08 -12.25 -17.40
N ALA A 735 -1.91 -12.29 -18.45
CA ALA A 735 -2.83 -11.21 -18.78
C ALA A 735 -3.79 -10.88 -17.61
N THR A 736 -4.26 -11.90 -16.91
CA THR A 736 -5.21 -11.77 -15.79
C THR A 736 -4.55 -11.39 -14.47
N ALA A 737 -3.31 -11.84 -14.24
CA ALA A 737 -2.52 -11.54 -13.07
C ALA A 737 -1.13 -11.04 -13.49
N PRO A 738 -1.02 -9.78 -13.91
CA PRO A 738 0.26 -9.19 -14.26
C PRO A 738 0.97 -8.69 -12.99
N TRP A 739 2.31 -8.83 -12.95
CA TRP A 739 3.13 -8.33 -11.85
C TRP A 739 4.52 -7.95 -12.36
N HIS A 740 5.27 -7.19 -11.56
CA HIS A 740 6.61 -6.74 -11.92
C HIS A 740 7.47 -6.47 -10.68
N VAL A 741 8.78 -6.35 -10.89
CA VAL A 741 9.71 -5.84 -9.86
C VAL A 741 9.92 -4.36 -10.13
N ALA A 742 9.48 -3.51 -9.21
CA ALA A 742 9.52 -2.05 -9.36
C ALA A 742 10.90 -1.48 -9.01
N GLU A 743 11.52 -1.96 -7.93
CA GLU A 743 12.78 -1.43 -7.40
C GLU A 743 13.67 -2.57 -6.89
N ARG A 744 14.99 -2.41 -7.01
CA ARG A 744 16.01 -3.24 -6.37
C ARG A 744 16.85 -2.38 -5.44
N TYR A 745 17.13 -2.89 -4.26
CA TYR A 745 18.16 -2.38 -3.36
C TYR A 745 19.14 -3.50 -3.01
N ASP A 746 20.43 -3.20 -2.99
CA ASP A 746 21.44 -4.18 -2.58
C ASP A 746 22.52 -3.59 -1.66
N LEU A 747 22.79 -4.30 -0.57
CA LEU A 747 23.73 -3.93 0.49
C LEU A 747 24.73 -5.06 0.72
N ALA A 748 26.02 -4.77 0.63
CA ALA A 748 27.11 -5.65 1.03
C ALA A 748 27.71 -5.15 2.35
N LEU A 749 27.73 -5.99 3.40
CA LEU A 749 28.21 -5.66 4.75
C LEU A 749 29.58 -6.26 5.06
#